data_AF-A0A9E1KC96-F1
#
_entry.id   AF-A0A9E1KC96-F1
#
_cell.length_a   1.000
_cell.length_b   1.000
_cell.length_c   1.000
_cell.angle_alpha   90.00
_cell.angle_beta   90.00
_cell.angle_gamma   90.00
#
_symmetry.space_group_name_H-M   'P 1'
#
loop_
_entity.id
_entity.type
_entity.pdbx_description
1 polymer ?
#
loop_
_entity_poly.entity_id
_entity_poly.type
_entity_poly.pdbx_seq_one_letter_code
_entity_poly.pdbx_strand_id
1 'polypeptide(L)'
;MRKLLVKLILILGLLGSSLSFAQTPLWQISNTVANRGAIDNRHEVFFSTDSLALRSLLNSAPQEFSADFSHIISLPLPDGSLSRFSIIESPIMAATLAAKFPELKTYKVFGLDDSGASGRVDISPNGFRAMLNTSHGRVTIDPVGGLYRVRSRSTSDNNTAFQCGATESGVSETISPTIAQRSVAQRVSNNYLVYRLAVSATLEYVNAVGGTLDAAMAEITTAVNRVNQIYERDLGIRLQLITNNDLLIDVDGSAGFTNNNTISLLSENQVWIDAQVGSANYDIGHIFSTSSGGLAQIGTVCFDPAKAKGVTGLPNPTGDTFYIDFIAHEIGHQFRAEHSFNGSTSSCASGRVAGYAYEPGSGSTIMSYSGICGAENIQVSSDATFHSTSISRINSYTSSLGTCFSLLSANNPSEPIANAGADRIIPVGTPFLLTGTGSDMDGDTLSYQWDQINLGSITTSANFGSDLGDNPLFRSYAPQPVTSRDFPALGTQVDGLVDLSEALPCTSRNLDFRLTVRDGKSGQAIDDVLLTVDNTAGPFKVTSHTTASTIVPAAGTVNVTWDVANTNNALLNCSAVDIDLLTFSPGHASYSVTSLSANTANDGSDLVNIPDNSNDFARFRVKCSNNIFYDISDADLVIQGAGVFPTSGQQTFFNTNGVAFAASASECVATPGPDTAPPVVTPPANITVAATDASGTANTVTPIASFLASATATDAVDGSRPVSHDAPAVFPLGITTVTFSATDLSANTGQAQATVNITDQTPPVISLIGASSMTLNVGDIFSDPGASVSDNVDVGLTVIPTGSVNINVVGLYTLIYNISDAAGNAAITVTRSVIVQDNAAPVVTPPANITVAATDAAGTANSIVAINAFLNAATATDAVDGPRPVTHNAPAVFPLGITTVNFSATDLSANTGQAQATVNITDQTPPVISLAGGAMTLNVGDVFIDPGSSVSDNVDVGLVATVIGNVNIAIPAIYILSYNISDAAGNAAITVTRSVIVQDNAAPVVTPPANINVEATDAAGTANSIVAINAFLNAATATDAVDGPRPVTHDAPAVFPLGITTVTFSATDLSGNTGQAQATVNITDQTPPVISLIGASSMTLNVGDIFSDP
;
A
#
# COMPACT_ATOMS: atom_id res chain seq x y z
N MET A 1 19.05 -68.38 40.26
CA MET A 1 18.81 -67.50 39.09
C MET A 1 19.52 -66.14 39.29
N ARG A 2 20.83 -66.02 39.02
CA ARG A 2 21.56 -64.73 39.11
C ARG A 2 22.59 -64.46 37.98
N LYS A 3 22.87 -65.42 37.09
CA LYS A 3 23.75 -65.24 35.92
C LYS A 3 23.02 -64.96 34.59
N LEU A 4 21.68 -64.95 34.58
CA LEU A 4 20.88 -64.62 33.38
C LEU A 4 20.60 -63.11 33.26
N LEU A 5 20.31 -62.43 34.37
CA LEU A 5 19.94 -61.01 34.37
C LEU A 5 21.05 -60.08 33.86
N VAL A 6 22.32 -60.39 34.21
CA VAL A 6 23.48 -59.58 33.81
C VAL A 6 23.74 -59.62 32.30
N LYS A 7 23.41 -60.72 31.61
CA LYS A 7 23.54 -60.80 30.15
C LYS A 7 22.42 -60.08 29.39
N LEU A 8 21.25 -59.88 30.01
CA LEU A 8 20.14 -59.15 29.37
C LEU A 8 20.40 -57.63 29.39
N ILE A 9 20.95 -57.11 30.50
CA ILE A 9 21.29 -55.70 30.67
C ILE A 9 22.43 -55.28 29.71
N LEU A 10 23.41 -56.16 29.45
CA LEU A 10 24.53 -55.84 28.56
C LEU A 10 24.19 -55.83 27.06
N ILE A 11 23.01 -56.31 26.65
CA ILE A 11 22.57 -56.34 25.25
C ILE A 11 21.62 -55.18 24.93
N LEU A 12 20.84 -54.68 25.90
CA LEU A 12 20.07 -53.44 25.73
C LEU A 12 20.95 -52.18 25.69
N GLY A 13 22.19 -52.24 26.20
CA GLY A 13 23.13 -51.12 26.21
C GLY A 13 23.81 -50.78 24.87
N LEU A 14 23.51 -51.50 23.78
CA LEU A 14 24.21 -51.39 22.49
C LEU A 14 23.30 -51.09 21.28
N LEU A 15 22.02 -50.75 21.53
CA LEU A 15 21.09 -50.20 20.53
C LEU A 15 20.66 -48.76 20.83
N GLY A 16 21.33 -48.10 21.78
CA GLY A 16 21.20 -46.68 22.10
C GLY A 16 22.01 -45.76 21.18
N SER A 17 22.22 -46.14 19.91
CA SER A 17 22.80 -45.25 18.91
C SER A 17 21.77 -44.18 18.56
N SER A 18 21.92 -43.00 19.15
CA SER A 18 21.12 -41.82 18.82
C SER A 18 21.23 -41.53 17.32
N LEU A 19 20.16 -41.81 16.58
CA LEU A 19 19.94 -41.21 15.26
C LEU A 19 19.68 -39.73 15.47
N SER A 20 20.78 -38.99 15.63
CA SER A 20 20.81 -37.56 15.41
C SER A 20 20.49 -37.37 13.93
N PHE A 21 19.22 -37.09 13.64
CA PHE A 21 18.84 -36.49 12.37
C PHE A 21 19.53 -35.13 12.32
N ALA A 22 20.73 -35.09 11.73
CA ALA A 22 21.32 -33.85 11.30
C ALA A 22 20.30 -33.20 10.35
N GLN A 23 19.74 -32.06 10.75
CA GLN A 23 18.88 -31.29 9.87
C GLN A 23 19.70 -30.98 8.62
N THR A 24 19.21 -31.43 7.46
CA THR A 24 19.79 -31.06 6.17
C THR A 24 19.72 -29.54 6.07
N PRO A 25 20.86 -28.83 6.00
CA PRO A 25 20.83 -27.37 5.97
C PRO A 25 20.08 -26.92 4.71
N LEU A 26 19.27 -25.87 4.87
CA LEU A 26 18.35 -25.35 3.86
C LEU A 26 19.06 -25.02 2.54
N TRP A 27 20.32 -24.62 2.61
CA TRP A 27 21.18 -24.32 1.47
C TRP A 27 22.49 -25.12 1.57
N GLN A 28 22.97 -25.66 0.45
CA GLN A 28 24.23 -26.41 0.35
C GLN A 28 25.01 -25.98 -0.91
N ILE A 29 26.28 -25.62 -0.75
CA ILE A 29 27.15 -25.23 -1.87
C ILE A 29 27.34 -26.43 -2.83
N SER A 30 27.12 -26.19 -4.12
CA SER A 30 27.20 -27.20 -5.18
C SER A 30 28.48 -27.03 -6.01
N ASN A 31 29.51 -27.80 -5.66
CA ASN A 31 30.80 -27.84 -6.37
C ASN A 31 30.72 -28.38 -7.81
N THR A 32 29.54 -28.82 -8.25
CA THR A 32 29.27 -29.51 -9.53
C THR A 32 29.52 -28.66 -10.78
N VAL A 33 29.64 -27.33 -10.64
CA VAL A 33 29.71 -26.38 -11.76
C VAL A 33 31.15 -25.90 -12.07
N ALA A 34 32.13 -26.23 -11.22
CA ALA A 34 33.51 -25.71 -11.25
C ALA A 34 34.40 -26.19 -12.44
N ASN A 35 33.80 -26.58 -13.57
CA ASN A 35 34.49 -27.17 -14.73
C ASN A 35 33.98 -26.64 -16.09
N ARG A 36 33.54 -25.37 -16.15
CA ARG A 36 33.57 -24.57 -17.39
C ARG A 36 34.68 -23.52 -17.23
N GLY A 37 35.67 -23.55 -18.12
CA GLY A 37 36.96 -22.92 -17.88
C GLY A 37 37.11 -21.46 -18.35
N ALA A 38 38.33 -20.95 -18.13
CA ALA A 38 38.85 -19.62 -18.49
C ALA A 38 38.35 -18.43 -17.65
N ILE A 39 39.04 -18.23 -16.52
CA ILE A 39 39.43 -16.96 -15.85
C ILE A 39 38.53 -15.74 -16.14
N ASP A 40 37.73 -15.38 -15.14
CA ASP A 40 37.16 -14.03 -14.93
C ASP A 40 36.81 -13.86 -13.44
N ASN A 41 36.86 -12.63 -12.91
CA ASN A 41 36.73 -12.33 -11.47
C ASN A 41 35.26 -12.31 -10.96
N ARG A 42 34.41 -13.18 -11.52
CA ARG A 42 32.97 -13.18 -11.24
C ARG A 42 32.61 -13.95 -9.97
N HIS A 43 32.08 -13.21 -9.00
CA HIS A 43 31.60 -13.69 -7.72
C HIS A 43 30.23 -14.40 -7.88
N GLU A 44 30.22 -15.56 -8.53
CA GLU A 44 29.04 -16.43 -8.65
C GLU A 44 29.26 -17.76 -7.90
N VAL A 45 28.34 -18.09 -6.98
CA VAL A 45 28.33 -19.36 -6.23
C VAL A 45 27.02 -20.09 -6.50
N PHE A 46 27.09 -21.41 -6.68
CA PHE A 46 25.91 -22.24 -6.92
C PHE A 46 25.51 -23.01 -5.67
N PHE A 47 24.24 -22.97 -5.32
CA PHE A 47 23.66 -23.70 -4.19
C PHE A 47 22.56 -24.66 -4.64
N SER A 48 22.39 -25.75 -3.90
CA SER A 48 21.17 -26.56 -3.88
C SER A 48 20.36 -26.24 -2.62
N THR A 49 19.04 -26.48 -2.64
CA THR A 49 18.14 -26.26 -1.50
C THR A 49 17.19 -27.43 -1.32
N ASP A 50 16.75 -27.66 -0.09
CA ASP A 50 15.56 -28.48 0.18
C ASP A 50 14.31 -27.64 -0.18
N SER A 51 13.77 -27.87 -1.37
CA SER A 51 12.64 -27.10 -1.91
C SER A 51 11.32 -27.37 -1.19
N LEU A 52 11.20 -28.46 -0.42
CA LEU A 52 10.03 -28.71 0.43
C LEU A 52 10.17 -27.97 1.76
N ALA A 53 11.34 -28.01 2.40
CA ALA A 53 11.62 -27.22 3.59
C ALA A 53 11.52 -25.71 3.31
N LEU A 54 12.06 -25.24 2.17
CA LEU A 54 11.97 -23.83 1.76
C LEU A 54 10.52 -23.38 1.56
N ARG A 55 9.71 -24.17 0.84
CA ARG A 55 8.27 -23.85 0.68
C ARG A 55 7.51 -23.89 2.00
N SER A 56 7.84 -24.82 2.91
CA SER A 56 7.23 -24.90 4.25
C SER A 56 7.57 -23.69 5.12
N LEU A 57 8.82 -23.22 5.06
CA LEU A 57 9.28 -22.00 5.77
C LEU A 57 8.59 -20.75 5.21
N LEU A 58 8.57 -20.59 3.88
CA LEU A 58 7.94 -19.44 3.23
C LEU A 58 6.42 -19.40 3.48
N ASN A 59 5.73 -20.53 3.32
CA ASN A 59 4.28 -20.62 3.56
C ASN A 59 3.86 -20.50 5.05
N SER A 60 4.82 -20.43 5.99
CA SER A 60 4.57 -20.11 7.39
C SER A 60 4.98 -18.69 7.79
N ALA A 61 5.59 -17.91 6.89
CA ALA A 61 5.94 -16.52 7.16
C ALA A 61 4.67 -15.68 7.45
N PRO A 62 4.70 -14.80 8.46
CA PRO A 62 3.56 -14.00 8.85
C PRO A 62 3.31 -12.89 7.82
N GLN A 63 2.07 -12.42 7.73
CA GLN A 63 1.69 -11.34 6.80
C GLN A 63 2.34 -10.01 7.19
N GLU A 64 2.61 -9.17 6.19
CA GLU A 64 3.06 -7.79 6.36
C GLU A 64 2.12 -7.03 7.30
N PHE A 65 2.70 -6.13 8.12
CA PHE A 65 2.02 -5.36 9.17
C PHE A 65 1.43 -6.16 10.34
N SER A 66 1.65 -7.48 10.40
CA SER A 66 1.48 -8.23 11.65
C SER A 66 2.56 -7.83 12.67
N ALA A 67 2.32 -8.15 13.95
CA ALA A 67 3.28 -7.90 15.03
C ALA A 67 4.33 -9.02 15.21
N ASP A 68 4.42 -9.97 14.27
CA ASP A 68 5.36 -11.09 14.32
C ASP A 68 6.48 -10.94 13.29
N PHE A 69 7.71 -10.78 13.79
CA PHE A 69 8.95 -10.77 12.99
C PHE A 69 9.88 -11.95 13.35
N SER A 70 9.37 -12.93 14.10
CA SER A 70 10.16 -14.06 14.64
C SER A 70 10.52 -15.13 13.61
N HIS A 71 9.90 -15.09 12.42
CA HIS A 71 10.19 -16.00 11.33
C HIS A 71 11.49 -15.58 10.62
N ILE A 72 12.48 -16.47 10.63
CA ILE A 72 13.84 -16.22 10.12
C ILE A 72 14.15 -17.16 8.95
N ILE A 73 14.69 -16.60 7.87
CA ILE A 73 15.28 -17.33 6.76
C ILE A 73 16.79 -17.04 6.69
N SER A 74 17.60 -18.08 6.46
CA SER A 74 18.98 -17.89 6.03
C SER A 74 19.04 -17.86 4.51
N LEU A 75 19.65 -16.82 3.94
CA LEU A 75 19.86 -16.66 2.50
C LEU A 75 21.36 -16.69 2.17
N PRO A 76 21.77 -17.37 1.09
CA PRO A 76 23.16 -17.43 0.68
C PRO A 76 23.68 -16.12 0.08
N LEU A 77 24.97 -15.86 0.29
CA LEU A 77 25.70 -14.70 -0.23
C LEU A 77 26.78 -15.11 -1.26
N PRO A 78 27.31 -14.16 -2.06
CA PRO A 78 28.23 -14.45 -3.17
C PRO A 78 29.63 -14.93 -2.77
N ASP A 79 29.98 -14.85 -1.48
CA ASP A 79 31.19 -15.43 -0.88
C ASP A 79 31.02 -16.91 -0.49
N GLY A 80 29.78 -17.44 -0.56
CA GLY A 80 29.42 -18.77 -0.10
C GLY A 80 28.93 -18.84 1.34
N SER A 81 28.88 -17.72 2.06
CA SER A 81 28.29 -17.64 3.41
C SER A 81 26.76 -17.66 3.36
N LEU A 82 26.12 -17.75 4.54
CA LEU A 82 24.69 -17.58 4.73
C LEU A 82 24.45 -16.43 5.73
N SER A 83 23.57 -15.49 5.38
CA SER A 83 23.12 -14.40 6.26
C SER A 83 21.66 -14.59 6.66
N ARG A 84 21.29 -14.23 7.89
CA ARG A 84 19.93 -14.36 8.44
C ARG A 84 19.11 -13.10 8.18
N PHE A 85 17.86 -13.31 7.80
CA PHE A 85 16.86 -12.27 7.60
C PHE A 85 15.57 -12.63 8.33
N SER A 86 14.88 -11.65 8.92
CA SER A 86 13.45 -11.76 9.21
C SER A 86 12.67 -11.72 7.90
N ILE A 87 11.57 -12.47 7.79
CA ILE A 87 10.78 -12.60 6.56
C ILE A 87 9.27 -12.49 6.82
N ILE A 88 8.60 -11.69 5.99
CA ILE A 88 7.14 -11.47 6.05
C ILE A 88 6.52 -11.58 4.64
N GLU A 89 5.34 -12.18 4.52
CA GLU A 89 4.60 -12.24 3.25
C GLU A 89 4.05 -10.85 2.91
N SER A 90 4.43 -10.33 1.75
CA SER A 90 4.11 -8.97 1.28
C SER A 90 3.47 -9.05 -0.12
N PRO A 91 2.17 -9.36 -0.22
CA PRO A 91 1.52 -9.68 -1.48
C PRO A 91 1.49 -8.51 -2.46
N ILE A 92 1.85 -8.77 -3.71
CA ILE A 92 1.76 -7.83 -4.84
C ILE A 92 0.55 -8.07 -5.76
N MET A 93 -0.36 -8.97 -5.39
CA MET A 93 -1.58 -9.27 -6.14
C MET A 93 -2.82 -8.81 -5.37
N ALA A 94 -3.91 -8.53 -6.08
CA ALA A 94 -5.24 -8.52 -5.50
C ALA A 94 -5.57 -9.92 -4.94
N ALA A 95 -6.21 -10.00 -3.77
CA ALA A 95 -6.45 -11.27 -3.07
C ALA A 95 -7.22 -12.31 -3.91
N THR A 96 -8.09 -11.86 -4.81
CA THR A 96 -8.83 -12.70 -5.76
C THR A 96 -7.96 -13.30 -6.86
N LEU A 97 -6.87 -12.63 -7.26
CA LEU A 97 -5.88 -13.15 -8.21
C LEU A 97 -4.94 -14.13 -7.50
N ALA A 98 -4.48 -13.78 -6.29
CA ALA A 98 -3.68 -14.66 -5.44
C ALA A 98 -4.41 -15.98 -5.10
N ALA A 99 -5.75 -15.95 -5.02
CA ALA A 99 -6.56 -17.15 -4.84
C ALA A 99 -6.64 -18.07 -6.09
N LYS A 100 -6.33 -17.56 -7.29
CA LYS A 100 -6.20 -18.36 -8.52
C LYS A 100 -4.82 -19.02 -8.62
N PHE A 101 -3.78 -18.34 -8.13
CA PHE A 101 -2.37 -18.78 -8.18
C PHE A 101 -1.73 -18.86 -6.77
N PRO A 102 -2.25 -19.72 -5.87
CA PRO A 102 -1.82 -19.76 -4.46
C PRO A 102 -0.35 -20.14 -4.25
N GLU A 103 0.28 -20.76 -5.26
CA GLU A 103 1.70 -21.11 -5.32
C GLU A 103 2.63 -19.96 -5.75
N LEU A 104 2.09 -18.81 -6.16
CA LEU A 104 2.83 -17.58 -6.46
C LEU A 104 2.81 -16.65 -5.24
N LYS A 105 3.93 -16.61 -4.50
CA LYS A 105 4.03 -15.86 -3.23
C LYS A 105 5.22 -14.92 -3.23
N THR A 106 5.04 -13.76 -2.60
CA THR A 106 5.98 -12.62 -2.58
C THR A 106 6.17 -12.13 -1.15
N TYR A 107 7.40 -11.78 -0.79
CA TYR A 107 7.83 -11.53 0.59
C TYR A 107 8.81 -10.35 0.67
N LYS A 108 8.84 -9.65 1.81
CA LYS A 108 9.93 -8.74 2.19
C LYS A 108 10.88 -9.46 3.15
N VAL A 109 12.16 -9.12 3.09
CA VAL A 109 13.21 -9.61 3.98
C VAL A 109 14.03 -8.46 4.57
N PHE A 110 14.38 -8.57 5.85
CA PHE A 110 15.14 -7.56 6.61
C PHE A 110 16.27 -8.25 7.37
N GLY A 111 17.50 -7.75 7.23
CA GLY A 111 18.71 -8.41 7.72
C GLY A 111 18.84 -8.39 9.24
N LEU A 112 19.33 -9.51 9.78
CA LEU A 112 19.58 -9.71 11.21
C LEU A 112 21.08 -9.87 11.54
N ASP A 113 21.90 -10.14 10.52
CA ASP A 113 23.38 -10.15 10.61
C ASP A 113 24.01 -8.90 9.96
N ASP A 114 23.30 -8.24 9.05
CA ASP A 114 23.57 -6.91 8.49
C ASP A 114 22.28 -6.09 8.60
N SER A 115 22.24 -5.08 9.47
CA SER A 115 21.03 -4.29 9.73
C SER A 115 20.68 -3.28 8.64
N GLY A 116 21.56 -3.09 7.64
CA GLY A 116 21.27 -2.36 6.41
C GLY A 116 20.79 -3.28 5.27
N ALA A 117 20.91 -4.60 5.42
CA ALA A 117 20.47 -5.53 4.38
C ALA A 117 18.94 -5.65 4.35
N SER A 118 18.38 -5.60 3.14
CA SER A 118 16.93 -5.66 2.90
C SER A 118 16.63 -6.15 1.49
N GLY A 119 15.41 -6.63 1.24
CA GLY A 119 15.00 -6.92 -0.13
C GLY A 119 13.64 -7.57 -0.29
N ARG A 120 13.35 -7.98 -1.53
CA ARG A 120 12.14 -8.73 -1.87
C ARG A 120 12.51 -10.09 -2.46
N VAL A 121 11.76 -11.10 -2.05
CA VAL A 121 11.93 -12.49 -2.50
C VAL A 121 10.60 -13.07 -2.94
N ASP A 122 10.64 -14.09 -3.79
CA ASP A 122 9.46 -14.77 -4.30
C ASP A 122 9.69 -16.28 -4.46
N ILE A 123 8.58 -17.00 -4.52
CA ILE A 123 8.53 -18.44 -4.78
C ILE A 123 7.40 -18.70 -5.78
N SER A 124 7.71 -19.56 -6.75
CA SER A 124 6.81 -19.96 -7.84
C SER A 124 7.02 -21.44 -8.17
N PRO A 125 6.30 -22.05 -9.12
CA PRO A 125 6.65 -23.37 -9.65
C PRO A 125 8.08 -23.42 -10.21
N ASN A 126 8.55 -22.32 -10.80
CA ASN A 126 9.87 -22.18 -11.43
C ASN A 126 11.04 -22.10 -10.42
N GLY A 127 10.75 -21.92 -9.13
CA GLY A 127 11.74 -21.89 -8.05
C GLY A 127 11.62 -20.66 -7.15
N PHE A 128 12.59 -20.50 -6.27
CA PHE A 128 12.79 -19.33 -5.42
C PHE A 128 13.61 -18.25 -6.14
N ARG A 129 13.28 -16.97 -5.97
CA ARG A 129 14.08 -15.86 -6.48
C ARG A 129 14.24 -14.78 -5.41
N ALA A 130 15.37 -14.07 -5.41
CA ALA A 130 15.63 -12.96 -4.49
C ALA A 130 16.44 -11.84 -5.14
N MET A 131 16.14 -10.60 -4.77
CA MET A 131 17.03 -9.45 -4.92
C MET A 131 17.26 -8.83 -3.55
N LEU A 132 18.52 -8.76 -3.12
CA LEU A 132 18.91 -8.26 -1.81
C LEU A 132 19.82 -7.04 -2.00
N ASN A 133 19.50 -5.96 -1.30
CA ASN A 133 20.44 -4.89 -0.99
C ASN A 133 21.23 -5.33 0.25
N THR A 134 22.54 -5.13 0.26
CA THR A 134 23.43 -5.45 1.38
C THR A 134 24.51 -4.36 1.49
N SER A 135 25.23 -4.31 2.61
CA SER A 135 26.45 -3.48 2.77
C SER A 135 27.54 -3.74 1.71
N HIS A 136 27.44 -4.83 0.94
CA HIS A 136 28.37 -5.21 -0.14
C HIS A 136 27.72 -5.10 -1.54
N GLY A 137 26.64 -4.32 -1.66
CA GLY A 137 25.90 -4.09 -2.91
C GLY A 137 24.73 -5.06 -3.15
N ARG A 138 24.27 -5.13 -4.40
CA ARG A 138 23.10 -5.92 -4.83
C ARG A 138 23.47 -7.39 -5.09
N VAL A 139 22.81 -8.29 -4.37
CA VAL A 139 22.88 -9.75 -4.59
C VAL A 139 21.61 -10.23 -5.29
N THR A 140 21.74 -11.10 -6.30
CA THR A 140 20.60 -11.87 -6.83
C THR A 140 20.75 -13.36 -6.55
N ILE A 141 19.62 -14.02 -6.28
CA ILE A 141 19.51 -15.47 -6.16
C ILE A 141 18.46 -15.90 -7.18
N ASP A 142 18.87 -16.66 -8.21
CA ASP A 142 18.00 -17.03 -9.32
C ASP A 142 18.17 -18.52 -9.70
N PRO A 143 17.11 -19.26 -10.07
CA PRO A 143 17.19 -20.69 -10.38
C PRO A 143 17.85 -20.93 -11.74
N VAL A 144 18.86 -21.80 -11.78
CA VAL A 144 19.61 -22.17 -12.98
C VAL A 144 19.88 -23.68 -12.97
N GLY A 145 19.26 -24.43 -13.89
CA GLY A 145 19.58 -25.84 -14.14
C GLY A 145 19.33 -26.80 -12.96
N GLY A 146 18.38 -26.47 -12.07
CA GLY A 146 18.10 -27.25 -10.85
C GLY A 146 18.95 -26.86 -9.63
N LEU A 147 19.84 -25.88 -9.79
CA LEU A 147 20.55 -25.19 -8.72
C LEU A 147 20.05 -23.74 -8.61
N TYR A 148 20.52 -23.01 -7.62
CA TYR A 148 20.35 -21.57 -7.47
C TYR A 148 21.71 -20.91 -7.66
N ARG A 149 21.78 -19.95 -8.58
CA ARG A 149 22.95 -19.10 -8.79
C ARG A 149 22.81 -17.89 -7.89
N VAL A 150 23.79 -17.71 -7.01
CA VAL A 150 23.94 -16.58 -6.09
C VAL A 150 25.06 -15.73 -6.60
N ARG A 151 24.82 -14.44 -6.82
CA ARG A 151 25.83 -13.54 -7.40
C ARG A 151 25.71 -12.11 -6.90
N SER A 152 26.85 -11.44 -6.73
CA SER A 152 26.87 -9.97 -6.67
C SER A 152 26.73 -9.45 -8.10
N ARG A 153 25.70 -8.64 -8.39
CA ARG A 153 25.52 -8.04 -9.71
C ARG A 153 26.36 -6.76 -9.80
N SER A 154 27.66 -6.93 -10.04
CA SER A 154 28.49 -5.86 -10.59
C SER A 154 28.03 -5.52 -12.02
N THR A 155 28.43 -4.36 -12.51
CA THR A 155 27.97 -3.75 -13.77
C THR A 155 28.60 -4.40 -15.02
N SER A 156 28.45 -5.71 -15.19
CA SER A 156 29.12 -6.51 -16.24
C SER A 156 28.23 -7.46 -17.06
N ASP A 157 26.91 -7.50 -16.82
CA ASP A 157 25.96 -8.22 -17.68
C ASP A 157 25.66 -7.40 -18.94
N ASN A 158 26.29 -7.75 -20.08
CA ASN A 158 26.20 -7.00 -21.34
C ASN A 158 24.77 -6.73 -21.82
N ASN A 159 24.38 -5.46 -21.86
CA ASN A 159 23.15 -4.99 -22.51
C ASN A 159 23.30 -5.05 -24.04
N THR A 160 22.42 -5.80 -24.70
CA THR A 160 22.40 -5.93 -26.17
C THR A 160 21.55 -4.84 -26.80
N ALA A 161 22.07 -4.22 -27.87
CA ALA A 161 21.52 -3.05 -28.59
C ALA A 161 19.98 -2.87 -28.49
N PHE A 162 19.58 -2.04 -27.53
CA PHE A 162 18.19 -1.66 -27.25
C PHE A 162 17.93 -0.23 -27.72
N GLN A 163 16.69 0.05 -28.10
CA GLN A 163 16.20 1.40 -28.39
C GLN A 163 14.97 1.69 -27.51
N CYS A 164 15.14 2.63 -26.58
CA CYS A 164 14.04 3.24 -25.84
C CYS A 164 13.44 4.37 -26.67
N GLY A 165 12.16 4.64 -26.48
CA GLY A 165 11.50 5.85 -26.93
C GLY A 165 10.47 6.31 -25.92
N ALA A 166 10.12 7.60 -25.96
CA ALA A 166 9.06 8.15 -25.12
C ALA A 166 8.21 9.15 -25.92
N THR A 167 6.93 9.30 -25.57
CA THR A 167 6.02 10.20 -26.29
C THR A 167 5.21 11.09 -25.35
N GLU A 168 5.15 12.38 -25.67
CA GLU A 168 4.38 13.39 -24.92
C GLU A 168 2.93 13.44 -25.40
N SER A 169 2.00 13.01 -24.55
CA SER A 169 0.53 13.19 -24.71
C SER A 169 -0.24 13.01 -23.38
N GLY A 170 0.45 13.11 -22.24
CA GLY A 170 -0.13 12.95 -20.90
C GLY A 170 -0.80 14.22 -20.35
N VAL A 171 -1.11 14.23 -19.05
CA VAL A 171 -1.63 15.42 -18.36
C VAL A 171 -0.60 16.55 -18.43
N SER A 172 -1.00 17.77 -18.82
CA SER A 172 -0.09 18.91 -18.88
C SER A 172 0.05 19.57 -17.51
N GLU A 173 1.17 19.30 -16.82
CA GLU A 173 1.58 20.11 -15.68
C GLU A 173 2.11 21.46 -16.17
N THR A 174 1.59 22.56 -15.63
CA THR A 174 2.04 23.92 -15.99
C THR A 174 3.23 24.34 -15.11
N ILE A 175 4.27 23.49 -15.08
CA ILE A 175 5.52 23.77 -14.35
C ILE A 175 6.53 24.31 -15.37
N SER A 176 7.04 25.52 -15.13
CA SER A 176 8.15 26.06 -15.92
C SER A 176 9.44 25.32 -15.57
N PRO A 177 10.34 25.01 -16.53
CA PRO A 177 11.55 24.21 -16.30
C PRO A 177 12.62 24.88 -15.41
N THR A 178 12.31 26.03 -14.81
CA THR A 178 13.11 26.69 -13.79
C THR A 178 12.95 25.96 -12.44
N ILE A 179 13.59 24.80 -12.29
CA ILE A 179 13.82 24.18 -10.98
C ILE A 179 14.92 24.97 -10.26
N ALA A 180 14.55 26.17 -9.81
CA ALA A 180 15.33 27.05 -8.94
C ALA A 180 14.68 27.14 -7.54
N GLN A 181 13.94 26.10 -7.15
CA GLN A 181 13.28 25.99 -5.86
C GLN A 181 14.06 25.04 -4.95
N ARG A 182 14.70 25.59 -3.92
CA ARG A 182 15.16 24.85 -2.72
C ARG A 182 13.99 24.34 -1.85
N SER A 183 12.76 24.32 -2.37
CA SER A 183 11.57 23.78 -1.70
C SER A 183 11.21 22.42 -2.29
N VAL A 184 11.42 21.37 -1.50
CA VAL A 184 11.10 19.98 -1.82
C VAL A 184 9.62 19.81 -2.15
N ALA A 185 9.32 19.06 -3.22
CA ALA A 185 7.97 18.56 -3.45
C ALA A 185 7.64 17.50 -2.38
N GLN A 186 6.82 17.88 -1.39
CA GLN A 186 6.41 16.98 -0.31
C GLN A 186 5.64 15.78 -0.85
N ARG A 187 5.80 14.62 -0.20
CA ARG A 187 5.04 13.40 -0.53
C ARG A 187 3.61 13.52 -0.02
N VAL A 188 2.67 12.87 -0.72
CA VAL A 188 1.23 12.91 -0.38
C VAL A 188 0.92 12.18 0.93
N SER A 189 1.73 11.20 1.31
CA SER A 189 1.59 10.46 2.56
C SER A 189 2.88 9.72 2.92
N ASN A 190 3.20 9.64 4.21
CA ASN A 190 4.20 8.72 4.78
C ASN A 190 3.90 7.22 4.50
N ASN A 191 2.68 6.89 4.07
CA ASN A 191 2.27 5.54 3.70
C ASN A 191 2.70 5.14 2.28
N TYR A 192 2.49 3.86 1.92
CA TYR A 192 2.68 3.41 0.55
C TYR A 192 1.52 3.85 -0.33
N LEU A 193 1.83 4.45 -1.49
CA LEU A 193 0.87 4.75 -2.55
C LEU A 193 0.67 3.48 -3.40
N VAL A 194 -0.48 2.82 -3.28
CA VAL A 194 -0.80 1.60 -4.02
C VAL A 194 -1.56 1.91 -5.29
N TYR A 195 -0.96 1.59 -6.44
CA TYR A 195 -1.56 1.71 -7.77
C TYR A 195 -1.89 0.32 -8.32
N ARG A 196 -3.10 0.19 -8.88
CA ARG A 196 -3.59 -1.04 -9.50
C ARG A 196 -2.97 -1.20 -10.90
N LEU A 197 -2.02 -2.12 -11.01
CA LEU A 197 -1.29 -2.43 -12.23
C LEU A 197 -1.99 -3.54 -13.03
N ALA A 198 -2.26 -3.27 -14.30
CA ALA A 198 -2.77 -4.22 -15.29
C ALA A 198 -1.63 -4.60 -16.25
N VAL A 199 -1.04 -5.78 -16.08
CA VAL A 199 -0.01 -6.32 -16.99
C VAL A 199 -0.67 -7.25 -18.00
N SER A 200 -0.61 -6.90 -19.27
CA SER A 200 -0.89 -7.83 -20.38
C SER A 200 0.41 -8.42 -20.93
N ALA A 201 0.28 -9.46 -21.74
CA ALA A 201 1.43 -10.07 -22.41
C ALA A 201 1.06 -10.60 -23.80
N THR A 202 1.99 -10.53 -24.75
CA THR A 202 1.84 -11.11 -26.09
C THR A 202 2.01 -12.64 -26.07
N LEU A 203 1.46 -13.32 -27.06
CA LEU A 203 1.66 -14.75 -27.28
C LEU A 203 3.15 -15.12 -27.35
N GLU A 204 4.00 -14.30 -27.96
CA GLU A 204 5.44 -14.53 -28.02
C GLU A 204 6.12 -14.38 -26.65
N TYR A 205 5.68 -13.45 -25.79
CA TYR A 205 6.15 -13.38 -24.39
C TYR A 205 5.75 -14.66 -23.65
N VAL A 206 4.49 -15.07 -23.72
CA VAL A 206 3.97 -16.28 -23.07
C VAL A 206 4.80 -17.50 -23.49
N ASN A 207 5.07 -17.67 -24.79
CA ASN A 207 5.91 -18.74 -25.31
C ASN A 207 7.37 -18.67 -24.83
N ALA A 208 7.96 -17.47 -24.72
CA ALA A 208 9.34 -17.30 -24.26
C ALA A 208 9.54 -17.66 -22.79
N VAL A 209 8.52 -17.47 -21.93
CA VAL A 209 8.62 -17.70 -20.48
C VAL A 209 8.06 -19.05 -20.00
N GLY A 210 7.45 -19.84 -20.88
CA GLY A 210 7.07 -21.24 -20.59
C GLY A 210 5.88 -21.81 -21.38
N GLY A 211 5.18 -21.01 -22.17
CA GLY A 211 4.07 -21.44 -23.03
C GLY A 211 2.75 -21.70 -22.31
N THR A 212 2.58 -21.22 -21.06
CA THR A 212 1.36 -21.38 -20.27
C THR A 212 1.01 -20.10 -19.50
N LEU A 213 -0.27 -19.96 -19.12
CA LEU A 213 -0.76 -18.88 -18.26
C LEU A 213 0.02 -18.84 -16.94
N ASP A 214 0.14 -19.97 -16.26
CA ASP A 214 0.80 -20.10 -14.95
C ASP A 214 2.28 -19.67 -15.01
N ALA A 215 2.99 -20.03 -16.09
CA ALA A 215 4.39 -19.63 -16.29
C ALA A 215 4.52 -18.13 -16.58
N ALA A 216 3.62 -17.56 -17.39
CA ALA A 216 3.58 -16.13 -17.65
C ALA A 216 3.26 -15.34 -16.37
N MET A 217 2.27 -15.77 -15.60
CA MET A 217 1.91 -15.15 -14.31
C MET A 217 3.05 -15.27 -13.29
N ALA A 218 3.79 -16.39 -13.25
CA ALA A 218 4.97 -16.52 -12.39
C ALA A 218 6.09 -15.53 -12.75
N GLU A 219 6.36 -15.34 -14.03
CA GLU A 219 7.42 -14.45 -14.51
C GLU A 219 7.02 -12.97 -14.33
N ILE A 220 5.76 -12.61 -14.63
CA ILE A 220 5.17 -11.29 -14.34
C ILE A 220 5.21 -10.99 -12.83
N THR A 221 4.91 -11.98 -11.99
CA THR A 221 5.00 -11.84 -10.53
C THR A 221 6.45 -11.55 -10.09
N THR A 222 7.44 -12.23 -10.67
CA THR A 222 8.86 -11.91 -10.40
C THR A 222 9.17 -10.46 -10.79
N ALA A 223 8.81 -10.08 -12.02
CA ALA A 223 9.14 -8.77 -12.56
C ALA A 223 8.57 -7.64 -11.70
N VAL A 224 7.28 -7.70 -11.36
CA VAL A 224 6.62 -6.69 -10.50
C VAL A 224 7.15 -6.72 -9.06
N ASN A 225 7.53 -7.89 -8.52
CA ASN A 225 8.17 -8.00 -7.20
C ASN A 225 9.54 -7.30 -7.18
N ARG A 226 10.33 -7.43 -8.25
CA ARG A 226 11.63 -6.79 -8.44
C ARG A 226 11.51 -5.27 -8.63
N VAL A 227 10.53 -4.80 -9.41
CA VAL A 227 10.24 -3.37 -9.58
C VAL A 227 9.77 -2.75 -8.25
N ASN A 228 8.87 -3.40 -7.52
CA ASN A 228 8.37 -2.91 -6.22
C ASN A 228 9.49 -2.71 -5.19
N GLN A 229 10.56 -3.51 -5.19
CA GLN A 229 11.69 -3.30 -4.27
C GLN A 229 12.38 -1.94 -4.43
N ILE A 230 12.30 -1.35 -5.64
CA ILE A 230 12.86 -0.03 -5.93
C ILE A 230 11.80 1.04 -5.71
N TYR A 231 10.59 0.83 -6.24
CA TYR A 231 9.49 1.79 -6.14
C TYR A 231 9.03 2.03 -4.69
N GLU A 232 9.03 1.00 -3.84
CA GLU A 232 8.74 1.15 -2.41
C GLU A 232 9.85 1.94 -1.70
N ARG A 233 11.12 1.72 -2.05
CA ARG A 233 12.30 2.32 -1.40
C ARG A 233 12.58 3.76 -1.82
N ASP A 234 12.38 4.09 -3.10
CA ASP A 234 12.76 5.38 -3.69
C ASP A 234 11.61 6.38 -3.80
N LEU A 235 10.36 5.91 -3.75
CA LEU A 235 9.16 6.71 -4.03
C LEU A 235 8.03 6.44 -2.99
N GLY A 236 8.11 5.34 -2.24
CA GLY A 236 7.01 4.83 -1.43
C GLY A 236 5.82 4.36 -2.27
N ILE A 237 6.05 3.82 -3.46
CA ILE A 237 5.01 3.34 -4.39
C ILE A 237 4.98 1.81 -4.43
N ARG A 238 3.78 1.21 -4.37
CA ARG A 238 3.55 -0.22 -4.61
C ARG A 238 2.64 -0.42 -5.82
N LEU A 239 3.11 -1.23 -6.77
CA LEU A 239 2.31 -1.71 -7.90
C LEU A 239 1.64 -3.03 -7.51
N GLN A 240 0.31 -3.10 -7.62
CA GLN A 240 -0.47 -4.29 -7.28
C GLN A 240 -1.22 -4.85 -8.50
N LEU A 241 -0.96 -6.11 -8.86
CA LEU A 241 -1.61 -6.81 -9.97
C LEU A 241 -3.13 -6.95 -9.72
N ILE A 242 -3.94 -6.53 -10.70
CA ILE A 242 -5.40 -6.46 -10.57
C ILE A 242 -6.10 -7.83 -10.44
N THR A 243 -7.33 -7.82 -9.91
CA THR A 243 -8.20 -8.98 -9.68
C THR A 243 -8.32 -9.98 -10.84
N ASN A 244 -8.28 -9.50 -12.10
CA ASN A 244 -8.45 -10.31 -13.31
C ASN A 244 -7.25 -10.18 -14.28
N ASN A 245 -6.03 -10.00 -13.76
CA ASN A 245 -4.84 -9.87 -14.60
C ASN A 245 -4.58 -11.11 -15.48
N ASP A 246 -5.06 -12.28 -15.06
CA ASP A 246 -5.06 -13.52 -15.84
C ASP A 246 -5.81 -13.44 -17.17
N LEU A 247 -6.81 -12.55 -17.30
CA LEU A 247 -7.55 -12.33 -18.55
C LEU A 247 -6.78 -11.45 -19.56
N LEU A 248 -5.66 -10.84 -19.15
CA LEU A 248 -4.87 -9.94 -19.98
C LEU A 248 -3.74 -10.66 -20.76
N ILE A 249 -3.52 -11.95 -20.49
CA ILE A 249 -2.40 -12.74 -21.00
C ILE A 249 -2.84 -13.46 -22.29
N ASP A 250 -2.24 -13.11 -23.42
CA ASP A 250 -2.60 -13.65 -24.74
C ASP A 250 -2.01 -15.05 -24.94
N VAL A 251 -2.65 -16.08 -24.38
CA VAL A 251 -2.16 -17.48 -24.41
C VAL A 251 -2.43 -18.22 -25.72
N ASP A 252 -3.26 -17.69 -26.62
CA ASP A 252 -3.66 -18.34 -27.88
C ASP A 252 -3.56 -17.45 -29.13
N GLY A 253 -3.22 -16.17 -28.99
CA GLY A 253 -3.15 -15.20 -30.08
C GLY A 253 -4.46 -14.48 -30.36
N SER A 254 -5.50 -14.68 -29.53
CA SER A 254 -6.82 -14.07 -29.70
C SER A 254 -6.84 -12.56 -29.46
N ALA A 255 -5.84 -12.00 -28.75
CA ALA A 255 -5.69 -10.56 -28.63
C ALA A 255 -5.24 -9.87 -29.93
N GLY A 256 -4.57 -10.62 -30.82
CA GLY A 256 -4.11 -10.12 -32.13
C GLY A 256 -2.97 -9.09 -32.06
N PHE A 257 -2.23 -9.05 -30.95
CA PHE A 257 -1.16 -8.08 -30.70
C PHE A 257 -0.08 -8.11 -31.80
N THR A 258 0.34 -6.94 -32.26
CA THR A 258 1.43 -6.79 -33.22
C THR A 258 2.80 -6.78 -32.51
N ASN A 259 3.16 -7.91 -31.89
CA ASN A 259 4.34 -8.09 -31.01
C ASN A 259 5.64 -7.42 -31.51
N ASN A 260 5.88 -7.38 -32.82
CA ASN A 260 7.08 -6.81 -33.42
C ASN A 260 6.98 -5.30 -33.75
N ASN A 261 5.97 -4.60 -33.24
CA ASN A 261 5.74 -3.16 -33.47
C ASN A 261 5.34 -2.43 -32.16
N THR A 262 6.36 -2.00 -31.41
CA THR A 262 6.25 -1.30 -30.12
C THR A 262 5.28 -0.11 -30.14
N ILE A 263 5.16 0.62 -31.26
CA ILE A 263 4.27 1.79 -31.37
C ILE A 263 2.81 1.37 -31.46
N SER A 264 2.50 0.31 -32.21
CA SER A 264 1.14 -0.24 -32.27
C SER A 264 0.71 -0.85 -30.93
N LEU A 265 1.61 -1.59 -30.27
CA LEU A 265 1.35 -2.24 -28.99
C LEU A 265 0.84 -1.26 -27.90
N LEU A 266 1.27 0.01 -27.90
CA LEU A 266 0.71 1.03 -26.99
C LEU A 266 -0.82 1.12 -27.09
N SER A 267 -1.33 1.26 -28.32
CA SER A 267 -2.75 1.51 -28.58
C SER A 267 -3.57 0.23 -28.53
N GLU A 268 -2.98 -0.88 -28.99
CA GLU A 268 -3.57 -2.22 -28.85
C GLU A 268 -3.73 -2.60 -27.37
N ASN A 269 -2.74 -2.32 -26.51
CA ASN A 269 -2.82 -2.61 -25.08
C ASN A 269 -3.91 -1.79 -24.38
N GLN A 270 -4.02 -0.49 -24.69
CA GLN A 270 -5.10 0.35 -24.16
C GLN A 270 -6.48 -0.23 -24.49
N VAL A 271 -6.71 -0.59 -25.76
CA VAL A 271 -7.98 -1.19 -26.21
C VAL A 271 -8.22 -2.56 -25.57
N TRP A 272 -7.18 -3.39 -25.41
CA TRP A 272 -7.29 -4.72 -24.82
C TRP A 272 -7.66 -4.67 -23.33
N ILE A 273 -6.90 -3.91 -22.52
CA ILE A 273 -7.16 -3.83 -21.07
C ILE A 273 -8.53 -3.19 -20.80
N ASP A 274 -8.90 -2.13 -21.52
CA ASP A 274 -10.22 -1.52 -21.39
C ASP A 274 -11.36 -2.46 -21.81
N ALA A 275 -11.14 -3.36 -22.78
CA ALA A 275 -12.13 -4.36 -23.19
C ALA A 275 -12.26 -5.54 -22.20
N GLN A 276 -11.16 -6.02 -21.63
CA GLN A 276 -11.15 -7.20 -20.76
C GLN A 276 -11.52 -6.90 -19.30
N VAL A 277 -11.09 -5.74 -18.77
CA VAL A 277 -11.31 -5.38 -17.36
C VAL A 277 -11.98 -4.03 -17.14
N GLY A 278 -12.00 -3.13 -18.14
CA GLY A 278 -12.62 -1.81 -18.04
C GLY A 278 -11.76 -0.77 -17.32
N SER A 279 -11.75 0.46 -17.84
CA SER A 279 -10.84 1.53 -17.39
C SER A 279 -10.87 1.79 -15.88
N ALA A 280 -12.04 1.76 -15.24
CA ALA A 280 -12.19 2.04 -13.81
C ALA A 280 -11.48 1.02 -12.88
N ASN A 281 -11.09 -0.16 -13.38
CA ASN A 281 -10.55 -1.25 -12.56
C ASN A 281 -9.00 -1.29 -12.46
N TYR A 282 -8.30 -0.36 -13.11
CA TYR A 282 -6.84 -0.23 -13.04
C TYR A 282 -6.39 1.23 -13.11
N ASP A 283 -5.18 1.52 -12.63
CA ASP A 283 -4.62 2.88 -12.53
C ASP A 283 -3.43 3.07 -13.49
N ILE A 284 -2.71 1.99 -13.76
CA ILE A 284 -1.61 1.89 -14.73
C ILE A 284 -1.73 0.56 -15.48
N GLY A 285 -1.56 0.57 -16.79
CA GLY A 285 -1.50 -0.61 -17.63
C GLY A 285 -0.19 -0.67 -18.41
N HIS A 286 0.31 -1.88 -18.66
CA HIS A 286 1.58 -2.12 -19.33
C HIS A 286 1.53 -3.47 -20.07
N ILE A 287 2.23 -3.61 -21.20
CA ILE A 287 2.35 -4.88 -21.94
C ILE A 287 3.78 -5.39 -22.00
N PHE A 288 3.96 -6.68 -21.76
CA PHE A 288 5.23 -7.38 -21.98
C PHE A 288 5.23 -8.12 -23.33
N SER A 289 6.32 -7.98 -24.09
CA SER A 289 6.47 -8.53 -25.44
C SER A 289 7.87 -9.13 -25.66
N THR A 290 8.15 -9.61 -26.87
CA THR A 290 9.51 -10.02 -27.30
C THR A 290 10.15 -9.10 -28.33
N SER A 291 9.52 -7.97 -28.69
CA SER A 291 10.17 -6.93 -29.51
C SER A 291 11.46 -6.45 -28.85
N SER A 292 12.48 -6.13 -29.63
CA SER A 292 13.64 -5.38 -29.13
C SER A 292 13.24 -3.91 -28.91
N GLY A 293 13.00 -3.50 -27.66
CA GLY A 293 12.73 -2.10 -27.34
C GLY A 293 11.66 -1.92 -26.28
N GLY A 294 11.51 -0.67 -25.85
CA GLY A 294 10.55 -0.22 -24.87
C GLY A 294 10.02 1.15 -25.28
N LEU A 295 8.79 1.43 -24.88
CA LEU A 295 8.10 2.65 -25.22
C LEU A 295 6.99 2.93 -24.21
N ALA A 296 7.02 4.11 -23.61
CA ALA A 296 5.96 4.62 -22.77
C ALA A 296 5.47 5.99 -23.24
N GLN A 297 4.18 6.24 -23.03
CA GLN A 297 3.63 7.59 -23.11
C GLN A 297 3.84 8.28 -21.74
N ILE A 298 4.53 9.42 -21.74
CA ILE A 298 4.98 10.12 -20.52
C ILE A 298 3.77 10.68 -19.74
N GLY A 299 3.78 10.49 -18.41
CA GLY A 299 2.76 11.07 -17.52
C GLY A 299 1.35 10.54 -17.78
N THR A 300 1.18 9.23 -17.66
CA THR A 300 -0.05 8.53 -18.04
C THR A 300 -0.69 7.72 -16.94
N VAL A 301 -0.01 7.43 -15.83
CA VAL A 301 -0.67 6.84 -14.64
C VAL A 301 -1.91 7.67 -14.29
N CYS A 302 -3.05 7.00 -14.09
CA CYS A 302 -4.37 7.57 -13.82
C CYS A 302 -5.03 8.38 -14.96
N PHE A 303 -4.38 8.57 -16.11
CA PHE A 303 -4.95 9.31 -17.24
C PHE A 303 -5.68 8.37 -18.21
N ASP A 304 -6.98 8.16 -17.99
CA ASP A 304 -7.85 7.22 -18.73
C ASP A 304 -7.61 7.10 -20.26
N PRO A 305 -7.39 8.19 -21.05
CA PRO A 305 -7.13 8.09 -22.49
C PRO A 305 -5.79 7.44 -22.90
N ALA A 306 -4.91 7.14 -21.94
CA ALA A 306 -3.56 6.65 -22.22
C ALA A 306 -2.90 5.83 -21.10
N LYS A 307 -3.56 5.57 -19.96
CA LYS A 307 -2.93 4.94 -18.79
C LYS A 307 -2.43 3.50 -18.99
N ALA A 308 -2.81 2.83 -20.08
CA ALA A 308 -2.27 1.53 -20.49
C ALA A 308 -1.18 1.60 -21.59
N LYS A 309 -0.72 2.81 -21.98
CA LYS A 309 0.30 2.99 -23.03
C LYS A 309 1.72 2.93 -22.47
N GLY A 310 2.10 1.74 -22.00
CA GLY A 310 3.47 1.35 -21.70
C GLY A 310 3.77 -0.04 -22.27
N VAL A 311 4.93 -0.20 -22.90
CA VAL A 311 5.41 -1.42 -23.55
C VAL A 311 6.84 -1.69 -23.11
N THR A 312 7.13 -2.92 -22.70
CA THR A 312 8.52 -3.39 -22.54
C THR A 312 8.72 -4.72 -23.24
N GLY A 313 9.74 -4.83 -24.09
CA GLY A 313 10.09 -6.06 -24.78
C GLY A 313 11.59 -6.37 -24.79
N LEU A 314 11.91 -7.67 -24.76
CA LEU A 314 13.25 -8.20 -24.98
C LEU A 314 13.14 -9.62 -25.56
N PRO A 315 13.96 -10.04 -26.54
CA PRO A 315 13.88 -11.40 -27.12
C PRO A 315 14.11 -12.56 -26.13
N ASN A 316 14.70 -12.28 -24.97
CA ASN A 316 14.62 -13.12 -23.77
C ASN A 316 14.04 -12.26 -22.63
N PRO A 317 12.70 -12.23 -22.43
CA PRO A 317 12.04 -11.28 -21.54
C PRO A 317 12.05 -11.80 -20.09
N THR A 318 13.23 -12.12 -19.59
CA THR A 318 13.48 -12.67 -18.25
C THR A 318 14.74 -12.07 -17.64
N GLY A 319 14.84 -12.12 -16.32
CA GLY A 319 16.04 -11.72 -15.59
C GLY A 319 16.22 -10.20 -15.41
N ASP A 320 17.32 -9.88 -14.74
CA ASP A 320 17.50 -8.60 -14.04
C ASP A 320 17.67 -7.39 -14.98
N THR A 321 17.99 -7.62 -16.27
CA THR A 321 17.94 -6.58 -17.32
C THR A 321 16.52 -6.27 -17.75
N PHE A 322 15.68 -7.29 -17.96
CA PHE A 322 14.29 -7.07 -18.34
C PHE A 322 13.51 -6.35 -17.22
N TYR A 323 13.71 -6.74 -15.95
CA TYR A 323 12.97 -6.12 -14.84
C TYR A 323 13.48 -4.72 -14.46
N ILE A 324 14.80 -4.56 -14.29
CA ILE A 324 15.37 -3.37 -13.62
C ILE A 324 15.83 -2.33 -14.63
N ASP A 325 16.52 -2.75 -15.68
CA ASP A 325 16.95 -1.82 -16.70
C ASP A 325 15.74 -1.36 -17.54
N PHE A 326 14.83 -2.27 -17.89
CA PHE A 326 13.78 -1.97 -18.87
C PHE A 326 12.41 -1.68 -18.22
N ILE A 327 11.75 -2.64 -17.54
CA ILE A 327 10.38 -2.44 -17.02
C ILE A 327 10.32 -1.29 -15.99
N ALA A 328 11.28 -1.22 -15.06
CA ALA A 328 11.31 -0.13 -14.07
C ALA A 328 11.49 1.27 -14.70
N HIS A 329 12.11 1.35 -15.87
CA HIS A 329 12.31 2.58 -16.64
C HIS A 329 11.05 3.02 -17.39
N GLU A 330 10.45 2.11 -18.16
CA GLU A 330 9.25 2.41 -18.95
C GLU A 330 8.05 2.74 -18.06
N ILE A 331 7.93 2.07 -16.90
CA ILE A 331 6.95 2.47 -15.86
C ILE A 331 7.32 3.85 -15.28
N GLY A 332 8.60 4.19 -15.16
CA GLY A 332 9.07 5.50 -14.69
C GLY A 332 8.62 6.65 -15.59
N HIS A 333 8.66 6.45 -16.92
CA HIS A 333 8.04 7.36 -17.88
C HIS A 333 6.52 7.52 -17.68
N GLN A 334 5.78 6.42 -17.44
CA GLN A 334 4.34 6.51 -17.12
C GLN A 334 4.08 7.34 -15.83
N PHE A 335 5.01 7.30 -14.86
CA PHE A 335 5.04 8.12 -13.64
C PHE A 335 5.67 9.53 -13.78
N ARG A 336 5.92 10.01 -15.01
CA ARG A 336 6.48 11.35 -15.31
C ARG A 336 7.95 11.57 -14.96
N ALA A 337 8.77 10.52 -14.91
CA ALA A 337 10.22 10.70 -15.00
C ALA A 337 10.68 10.81 -16.46
N GLU A 338 11.49 11.81 -16.76
CA GLU A 338 12.22 11.94 -18.03
C GLU A 338 13.63 11.31 -17.97
N HIS A 339 14.29 11.18 -19.13
CA HIS A 339 15.67 10.68 -19.21
C HIS A 339 16.65 11.57 -18.45
N SER A 340 17.48 10.98 -17.58
CA SER A 340 18.45 11.72 -16.75
C SER A 340 19.86 11.85 -17.35
N PHE A 341 20.17 11.13 -18.43
CA PHE A 341 21.50 11.12 -19.04
C PHE A 341 21.82 12.39 -19.86
N ASN A 342 23.10 12.76 -19.92
CA ASN A 342 23.59 13.95 -20.62
C ASN A 342 24.41 13.67 -21.89
N GLY A 343 24.62 12.41 -22.25
CA GLY A 343 25.42 12.01 -23.41
C GLY A 343 24.78 12.22 -24.78
N SER A 344 25.62 12.21 -25.82
CA SER A 344 25.23 12.55 -27.21
C SER A 344 25.21 11.39 -28.21
N THR A 345 25.82 10.25 -27.88
CA THR A 345 26.12 9.19 -28.86
C THR A 345 25.12 8.02 -28.82
N SER A 346 25.06 7.22 -29.89
CA SER A 346 24.15 6.06 -29.99
C SER A 346 22.69 6.43 -29.68
N SER A 347 21.92 5.61 -28.96
CA SER A 347 20.51 5.88 -28.61
C SER A 347 20.31 7.16 -27.78
N CYS A 348 21.37 7.65 -27.10
CA CYS A 348 21.31 8.90 -26.34
C CYS A 348 21.11 10.13 -27.25
N ALA A 349 21.59 10.06 -28.49
CA ALA A 349 21.45 11.12 -29.50
C ALA A 349 20.00 11.56 -29.76
N SER A 350 19.06 10.62 -29.63
CA SER A 350 17.61 10.85 -29.82
C SER A 350 16.82 10.94 -28.51
N GLY A 351 17.37 10.47 -27.39
CA GLY A 351 16.65 10.40 -26.11
C GLY A 351 16.94 11.53 -25.11
N ARG A 352 18.09 12.23 -25.21
CA ARG A 352 18.51 13.23 -24.21
C ARG A 352 17.49 14.37 -24.07
N VAL A 353 16.94 14.55 -22.86
CA VAL A 353 16.04 15.67 -22.55
C VAL A 353 16.80 16.75 -21.79
N ALA A 354 17.13 17.87 -22.46
CA ALA A 354 18.04 18.88 -21.91
C ALA A 354 17.63 19.52 -20.57
N GLY A 355 16.32 19.53 -20.25
CA GLY A 355 15.80 20.02 -18.97
C GLY A 355 15.95 19.04 -17.80
N TYR A 356 16.39 17.81 -18.05
CA TYR A 356 16.53 16.76 -17.03
C TYR A 356 17.85 15.97 -17.15
N ALA A 357 18.78 16.42 -18.00
CA ALA A 357 20.05 15.78 -18.28
C ALA A 357 21.10 16.02 -17.16
N TYR A 358 20.86 15.45 -15.97
CA TYR A 358 21.66 15.62 -14.75
C TYR A 358 22.89 14.69 -14.65
N GLU A 359 22.94 13.56 -15.37
CA GLU A 359 23.99 12.55 -15.20
C GLU A 359 25.00 12.55 -16.36
N PRO A 360 26.32 12.47 -16.10
CA PRO A 360 27.35 12.51 -17.15
C PRO A 360 27.33 11.26 -18.05
N GLY A 361 27.55 11.45 -19.36
CA GLY A 361 27.57 10.36 -20.35
C GLY A 361 26.24 9.61 -20.37
N SER A 362 26.27 8.28 -20.24
CA SER A 362 25.08 7.45 -20.10
C SER A 362 24.38 7.54 -18.74
N GLY A 363 24.99 8.17 -17.73
CA GLY A 363 24.58 8.04 -16.33
C GLY A 363 24.59 6.60 -15.79
N SER A 364 24.18 6.46 -14.54
CA SER A 364 24.13 5.21 -13.76
C SER A 364 22.74 4.84 -13.22
N THR A 365 21.77 5.77 -13.13
CA THR A 365 20.45 5.46 -12.55
C THR A 365 19.46 4.86 -13.57
N ILE A 366 18.33 4.33 -13.09
CA ILE A 366 17.28 3.71 -13.93
C ILE A 366 16.84 4.63 -15.08
N MET A 367 16.64 5.94 -14.81
CA MET A 367 16.21 6.88 -15.85
C MET A 367 17.34 7.36 -16.77
N SER A 368 18.59 7.00 -16.45
CA SER A 368 19.75 7.19 -17.31
C SER A 368 19.84 6.08 -18.37
N TYR A 369 19.20 4.94 -18.11
CA TYR A 369 19.16 3.79 -19.01
C TYR A 369 20.56 3.26 -19.37
N SER A 370 21.40 3.07 -18.35
CA SER A 370 22.85 2.99 -18.51
C SER A 370 23.30 1.93 -19.52
N GLY A 371 24.28 2.28 -20.36
CA GLY A 371 24.87 1.39 -21.36
C GLY A 371 24.43 1.64 -22.81
N ILE A 372 23.53 2.59 -23.08
CA ILE A 372 23.05 2.85 -24.46
C ILE A 372 23.77 3.95 -25.25
N CYS A 373 24.65 4.76 -24.64
CA CYS A 373 25.38 5.82 -25.38
C CYS A 373 26.58 5.29 -26.18
N GLY A 374 27.08 4.08 -25.88
CA GLY A 374 28.24 3.49 -26.57
C GLY A 374 29.56 4.04 -26.04
N ALA A 375 30.16 5.03 -26.71
CA ALA A 375 31.46 5.59 -26.32
C ALA A 375 31.42 6.45 -25.05
N GLU A 376 30.23 6.95 -24.68
CA GLU A 376 29.97 7.70 -23.45
C GLU A 376 29.32 6.82 -22.36
N ASN A 377 29.42 5.49 -22.47
CA ASN A 377 28.90 4.56 -21.47
C ASN A 377 29.76 4.54 -20.21
N ILE A 378 29.16 4.79 -19.05
CA ILE A 378 29.83 4.74 -17.76
C ILE A 378 29.68 3.37 -17.08
N GLN A 379 28.61 2.64 -17.42
CA GLN A 379 28.35 1.26 -17.04
C GLN A 379 27.41 0.59 -18.05
N VAL A 380 27.38 -0.75 -18.08
CA VAL A 380 26.59 -1.52 -19.09
C VAL A 380 25.11 -1.69 -18.74
N SER A 381 24.75 -1.48 -17.48
CA SER A 381 23.41 -1.64 -16.93
C SER A 381 23.25 -0.77 -15.70
N SER A 382 22.04 -0.29 -15.44
CA SER A 382 21.66 0.66 -14.40
C SER A 382 21.87 0.10 -12.98
N ASP A 383 22.26 1.01 -12.09
CA ASP A 383 22.10 0.82 -10.65
C ASP A 383 20.61 0.74 -10.34
N ALA A 384 20.22 -0.11 -9.38
CA ALA A 384 18.82 -0.28 -8.96
C ALA A 384 18.36 0.89 -8.07
N THR A 385 18.41 2.11 -8.59
CA THR A 385 18.00 3.36 -7.93
C THR A 385 17.53 4.40 -8.96
N PHE A 386 16.66 5.30 -8.53
CA PHE A 386 16.36 6.53 -9.26
C PHE A 386 17.34 7.67 -8.90
N HIS A 387 17.53 8.59 -9.84
CA HIS A 387 18.14 9.89 -9.55
C HIS A 387 17.21 10.70 -8.65
N SER A 388 17.75 11.45 -7.69
CA SER A 388 16.98 12.29 -6.76
C SER A 388 16.08 13.33 -7.46
N THR A 389 16.45 13.79 -8.67
CA THR A 389 15.59 14.63 -9.50
C THR A 389 14.46 13.84 -10.16
N SER A 390 14.69 12.61 -10.66
CA SER A 390 13.62 11.71 -11.13
C SER A 390 12.63 11.37 -10.01
N ILE A 391 13.13 11.11 -8.80
CA ILE A 391 12.32 10.96 -7.57
C ILE A 391 11.47 12.22 -7.34
N SER A 392 12.08 13.41 -7.44
CA SER A 392 11.37 14.69 -7.27
C SER A 392 10.29 14.92 -8.33
N ARG A 393 10.52 14.50 -9.59
CA ARG A 393 9.52 14.56 -10.68
C ARG A 393 8.34 13.63 -10.41
N ILE A 394 8.60 12.37 -10.05
CA ILE A 394 7.55 11.39 -9.73
C ILE A 394 6.75 11.81 -8.49
N ASN A 395 7.40 12.32 -7.44
CA ASN A 395 6.71 12.81 -6.24
C ASN A 395 5.86 14.06 -6.53
N SER A 396 6.31 14.94 -7.43
CA SER A 396 5.50 16.08 -7.90
C SER A 396 4.25 15.60 -8.66
N TYR A 397 4.44 14.67 -9.62
CA TYR A 397 3.35 14.15 -10.44
C TYR A 397 2.33 13.33 -9.63
N THR A 398 2.79 12.42 -8.77
CA THR A 398 1.89 11.65 -7.90
C THR A 398 1.11 12.53 -6.93
N SER A 399 1.66 13.69 -6.54
CA SER A 399 0.94 14.72 -5.77
C SER A 399 -0.12 15.47 -6.58
N SER A 400 0.00 15.57 -7.90
CA SER A 400 -1.04 16.17 -8.76
C SER A 400 -2.17 15.20 -9.15
N LEU A 401 -2.03 13.90 -8.84
CA LEU A 401 -3.02 12.85 -9.16
C LEU A 401 -4.18 12.69 -8.15
N GLY A 402 -4.17 13.39 -7.01
CA GLY A 402 -5.27 13.38 -6.05
C GLY A 402 -5.58 11.98 -5.47
N THR A 403 -6.81 11.50 -5.66
CA THR A 403 -7.32 10.27 -5.01
C THR A 403 -7.24 9.00 -5.88
N CYS A 404 -6.31 8.93 -6.83
CA CYS A 404 -6.25 7.78 -7.74
C CYS A 404 -5.65 6.51 -7.11
N PHE A 405 -4.61 6.66 -6.29
CA PHE A 405 -4.04 5.55 -5.53
C PHE A 405 -4.88 5.23 -4.29
N SER A 406 -4.68 4.04 -3.73
CA SER A 406 -5.10 3.72 -2.36
C SER A 406 -3.90 3.79 -1.40
N LEU A 407 -4.12 4.14 -0.13
CA LEU A 407 -3.06 4.15 0.87
C LEU A 407 -2.98 2.80 1.57
N LEU A 408 -1.78 2.22 1.60
CA LEU A 408 -1.45 1.07 2.44
C LEU A 408 -0.53 1.53 3.56
N SER A 409 -0.97 1.33 4.81
CA SER A 409 -0.16 1.69 5.99
C SER A 409 1.23 1.09 5.87
N ALA A 410 2.27 1.92 5.92
CA ALA A 410 3.65 1.43 5.88
C ALA A 410 4.16 1.00 7.27
N ASN A 411 3.35 1.17 8.32
CA ASN A 411 3.80 1.21 9.73
C ASN A 411 4.98 2.18 9.93
N ASN A 412 4.93 3.31 9.22
CA ASN A 412 5.94 4.36 9.25
C ASN A 412 5.35 5.62 9.93
N PRO A 413 5.50 5.79 11.26
CA PRO A 413 4.91 6.92 11.99
C PRO A 413 5.67 8.23 11.74
N SER A 414 6.87 8.16 11.19
CA SER A 414 7.77 9.26 10.87
C SER A 414 7.93 9.43 9.36
N GLU A 415 8.61 10.49 8.94
CA GLU A 415 9.47 10.44 7.75
C GLU A 415 10.89 10.84 8.21
N PRO A 416 11.96 10.32 7.57
CA PRO A 416 13.32 10.71 7.91
C PRO A 416 13.56 12.19 7.61
N ILE A 417 14.54 12.78 8.27
CA ILE A 417 15.06 14.12 8.00
C ILE A 417 16.41 13.98 7.28
N ALA A 418 16.66 14.83 6.28
CA ALA A 418 17.94 14.97 5.60
C ALA A 418 18.61 16.31 5.97
N ASN A 419 19.94 16.33 6.01
CA ASN A 419 20.74 17.54 6.14
C ASN A 419 22.05 17.36 5.36
N ALA A 420 22.23 18.14 4.30
CA ALA A 420 23.36 18.08 3.38
C ALA A 420 24.61 18.85 3.86
N GLY A 421 24.48 19.58 4.98
CA GLY A 421 25.52 20.48 5.49
C GLY A 421 25.38 21.90 4.95
N ALA A 422 26.36 22.75 5.25
CA ALA A 422 26.39 24.15 4.82
C ALA A 422 27.16 24.33 3.52
N ASP A 423 26.64 25.18 2.62
CA ASP A 423 27.25 25.63 1.35
C ASP A 423 28.74 26.01 1.52
N ARG A 424 29.60 25.67 0.54
CA ARG A 424 31.08 25.81 0.63
C ARG A 424 31.73 26.46 -0.58
N ILE A 425 32.94 26.98 -0.36
CA ILE A 425 33.89 27.34 -1.43
C ILE A 425 35.02 26.31 -1.43
N ILE A 426 35.33 25.73 -2.60
CA ILE A 426 36.39 24.72 -2.79
C ILE A 426 37.41 25.17 -3.87
N PRO A 427 38.66 24.68 -3.84
CA PRO A 427 39.67 25.04 -4.83
C PRO A 427 39.47 24.28 -6.13
N VAL A 428 39.93 24.85 -7.24
CA VAL A 428 39.91 24.19 -8.55
C VAL A 428 40.74 22.90 -8.54
N GLY A 429 40.33 21.90 -9.31
CA GLY A 429 41.10 20.67 -9.54
C GLY A 429 41.39 19.83 -8.28
N THR A 430 40.61 19.97 -7.21
CA THR A 430 40.89 19.37 -5.89
C THR A 430 39.77 18.41 -5.46
N PRO A 431 40.09 17.18 -4.98
CA PRO A 431 39.12 16.26 -4.39
C PRO A 431 38.38 16.82 -3.16
N PHE A 432 37.14 16.36 -2.95
CA PHE A 432 36.34 16.76 -1.79
C PHE A 432 35.45 15.63 -1.25
N LEU A 433 35.08 15.75 0.02
CA LEU A 433 34.26 14.79 0.76
C LEU A 433 32.97 15.47 1.24
N LEU A 434 31.83 15.12 0.64
CA LEU A 434 30.53 15.51 1.19
C LEU A 434 30.18 14.58 2.36
N THR A 435 29.64 15.14 3.43
CA THR A 435 29.18 14.42 4.62
C THR A 435 27.87 15.03 5.07
N GLY A 436 26.79 14.27 4.93
CA GLY A 436 25.46 14.65 5.37
C GLY A 436 25.17 14.10 6.77
N THR A 437 23.95 14.38 7.23
CA THR A 437 23.35 13.66 8.36
C THR A 437 21.91 13.30 8.03
N GLY A 438 21.41 12.24 8.66
CA GLY A 438 20.01 11.85 8.63
C GLY A 438 19.54 11.47 10.02
N SER A 439 18.27 11.70 10.30
CA SER A 439 17.65 11.30 11.56
C SER A 439 16.20 10.89 11.34
N ASP A 440 15.79 9.81 12.00
CA ASP A 440 14.42 9.32 12.04
C ASP A 440 13.97 9.17 13.51
N MET A 441 12.65 9.23 13.76
CA MET A 441 12.09 9.28 15.11
C MET A 441 11.66 7.92 15.67
N ASP A 442 11.41 6.89 14.85
CA ASP A 442 11.20 5.51 15.33
C ASP A 442 12.44 4.60 15.22
N GLY A 443 13.50 5.05 14.54
CA GLY A 443 14.86 4.53 14.65
C GLY A 443 15.29 3.60 13.52
N ASP A 444 14.76 3.79 12.30
CA ASP A 444 15.08 2.96 11.14
C ASP A 444 16.55 3.04 10.68
N THR A 445 17.03 1.97 10.02
CA THR A 445 18.35 1.97 9.37
C THR A 445 18.33 2.85 8.12
N LEU A 446 18.75 4.10 8.25
CA LEU A 446 18.79 5.05 7.15
C LEU A 446 19.82 4.69 6.07
N SER A 447 19.45 4.91 4.82
CA SER A 447 20.33 4.84 3.65
C SER A 447 20.42 6.18 2.92
N TYR A 448 21.58 6.46 2.35
CA TYR A 448 21.98 7.76 1.83
C TYR A 448 22.44 7.63 0.38
N GLN A 449 22.05 8.59 -0.46
CA GLN A 449 22.52 8.77 -1.84
C GLN A 449 22.88 10.23 -2.05
N TRP A 450 24.00 10.48 -2.73
CA TRP A 450 24.49 11.80 -3.07
C TRP A 450 24.53 11.95 -4.60
N ASP A 451 23.75 12.88 -5.15
CA ASP A 451 23.66 13.12 -6.60
C ASP A 451 24.05 14.57 -6.94
N GLN A 452 24.59 14.79 -8.14
CA GLN A 452 24.75 16.14 -8.69
C GLN A 452 23.45 16.56 -9.39
N ILE A 453 22.94 17.77 -9.13
CA ILE A 453 21.66 18.27 -9.68
C ILE A 453 21.82 19.46 -10.63
N ASN A 454 23.02 19.68 -11.19
CA ASN A 454 23.24 20.66 -12.24
C ASN A 454 22.74 20.17 -13.61
N LEU A 455 22.23 21.12 -14.41
CA LEU A 455 22.04 20.96 -15.86
C LEU A 455 23.10 21.80 -16.58
N GLY A 456 23.46 21.40 -17.80
CA GLY A 456 24.40 22.18 -18.63
C GLY A 456 24.63 21.62 -20.02
N SER A 457 25.81 21.91 -20.57
CA SER A 457 26.24 21.46 -21.89
C SER A 457 26.21 19.94 -22.04
N ILE A 458 25.82 19.49 -23.22
CA ILE A 458 25.81 18.08 -23.62
C ILE A 458 27.23 17.50 -23.62
N THR A 459 27.44 16.32 -23.04
CA THR A 459 28.72 15.60 -23.20
C THR A 459 28.75 14.91 -24.56
N THR A 460 29.94 14.75 -25.11
CA THR A 460 30.20 14.03 -26.36
C THR A 460 31.39 13.10 -26.18
N SER A 461 31.55 12.12 -27.06
CA SER A 461 32.73 11.24 -27.04
C SER A 461 34.09 11.94 -27.22
N ALA A 462 34.12 13.27 -27.47
CA ALA A 462 35.33 14.08 -27.56
C ALA A 462 35.64 14.91 -26.30
N ASN A 463 34.70 15.03 -25.36
CA ASN A 463 34.83 15.83 -24.13
C ASN A 463 34.13 15.20 -22.90
N PHE A 464 33.73 13.93 -22.99
CA PHE A 464 33.31 13.12 -21.85
C PHE A 464 34.47 13.01 -20.84
N GLY A 465 34.18 13.17 -19.54
CA GLY A 465 35.20 13.32 -18.49
C GLY A 465 35.92 14.67 -18.46
N SER A 466 35.36 15.73 -19.07
CA SER A 466 35.91 17.09 -19.01
C SER A 466 34.92 18.08 -18.36
N ASP A 467 35.46 19.10 -17.69
CA ASP A 467 34.68 20.26 -17.23
C ASP A 467 34.59 21.32 -18.34
N LEU A 468 33.35 21.66 -18.72
CA LEU A 468 33.00 22.65 -19.74
C LEU A 468 32.48 23.97 -19.11
N GLY A 469 32.40 24.04 -17.78
CA GLY A 469 31.86 25.16 -17.01
C GLY A 469 30.45 24.96 -16.47
N ASP A 470 29.61 24.17 -17.14
CA ASP A 470 28.20 23.96 -16.74
C ASP A 470 27.73 22.49 -16.71
N ASN A 471 28.34 21.59 -17.51
CA ASN A 471 27.91 20.19 -17.59
C ASN A 471 27.98 19.45 -16.25
N PRO A 472 27.15 18.41 -16.04
CA PRO A 472 27.39 17.39 -15.04
C PRO A 472 28.80 16.79 -15.12
N LEU A 473 29.40 16.58 -13.94
CA LEU A 473 30.75 16.07 -13.77
C LEU A 473 30.79 14.72 -13.04
N PHE A 474 29.83 14.45 -12.15
CA PHE A 474 29.84 13.28 -11.26
C PHE A 474 28.61 12.38 -11.46
N ARG A 475 28.86 11.08 -11.61
CA ARG A 475 27.83 10.03 -11.65
C ARG A 475 27.07 9.88 -10.33
N SER A 476 25.96 9.15 -10.38
CA SER A 476 25.25 8.68 -9.19
C SER A 476 25.72 7.28 -8.76
N TYR A 477 25.36 6.86 -7.54
CA TYR A 477 25.57 5.50 -7.04
C TYR A 477 24.32 5.02 -6.28
N ALA A 478 24.12 3.70 -6.24
CA ALA A 478 23.07 3.08 -5.42
C ALA A 478 23.19 3.48 -3.91
N PRO A 479 22.06 3.71 -3.20
CA PRO A 479 22.07 4.13 -1.79
C PRO A 479 22.86 3.21 -0.85
N GLN A 480 23.60 3.80 0.08
CA GLN A 480 24.45 3.09 1.04
C GLN A 480 24.15 3.49 2.50
N PRO A 481 24.44 2.66 3.50
CA PRO A 481 24.30 3.01 4.93
C PRO A 481 25.44 3.92 5.45
N VAL A 482 26.03 4.77 4.61
CA VAL A 482 27.11 5.70 4.97
C VAL A 482 26.73 7.13 4.59
N THR A 483 26.96 8.08 5.52
CA THR A 483 26.57 9.50 5.38
C THR A 483 27.40 10.30 4.38
N SER A 484 28.52 9.75 3.93
CA SER A 484 29.60 10.50 3.30
C SER A 484 30.03 9.86 1.98
N ARG A 485 30.42 10.71 1.01
CA ARG A 485 30.92 10.30 -0.30
C ARG A 485 32.10 11.20 -0.70
N ASP A 486 33.22 10.55 -1.05
CA ASP A 486 34.37 11.17 -1.70
C ASP A 486 34.05 11.44 -3.20
N PHE A 487 34.56 12.57 -3.72
CA PHE A 487 34.38 12.99 -5.12
C PHE A 487 35.75 13.33 -5.75
N PRO A 488 36.23 12.56 -6.76
CA PRO A 488 35.74 11.23 -7.19
C PRO A 488 35.76 10.17 -6.08
N ALA A 489 35.15 9.02 -6.30
CA ALA A 489 35.16 7.90 -5.36
C ALA A 489 36.61 7.51 -4.97
N LEU A 490 36.85 7.31 -3.67
CA LEU A 490 38.21 7.15 -3.12
C LEU A 490 39.01 6.01 -3.76
N GLY A 491 38.36 4.90 -4.14
CA GLY A 491 39.02 3.79 -4.84
C GLY A 491 39.68 4.21 -6.16
N THR A 492 38.97 5.01 -6.97
CA THR A 492 39.47 5.59 -8.23
C THR A 492 40.72 6.45 -7.98
N GLN A 493 40.71 7.25 -6.91
CA GLN A 493 41.85 8.10 -6.52
C GLN A 493 43.07 7.25 -6.10
N VAL A 494 42.85 6.22 -5.26
CA VAL A 494 43.92 5.37 -4.70
C VAL A 494 44.56 4.51 -5.79
N ASP A 495 43.78 3.92 -6.69
CA ASP A 495 44.30 3.13 -7.81
C ASP A 495 44.92 4.00 -8.93
N GLY A 496 44.84 5.33 -8.84
CA GLY A 496 45.36 6.27 -9.84
C GLY A 496 44.63 6.18 -11.18
N LEU A 497 43.35 5.80 -11.16
CA LEU A 497 42.54 5.58 -12.35
C LEU A 497 41.82 6.88 -12.78
N VAL A 498 41.60 7.02 -14.09
CA VAL A 498 40.77 8.11 -14.64
C VAL A 498 39.37 7.56 -14.88
N ASP A 499 38.44 7.85 -13.98
CA ASP A 499 37.01 7.65 -14.22
C ASP A 499 36.43 8.86 -14.96
N LEU A 500 36.10 8.69 -16.23
CA LEU A 500 35.51 9.74 -17.07
C LEU A 500 34.07 10.11 -16.67
N SER A 501 33.47 9.41 -15.70
CA SER A 501 32.18 9.73 -15.11
C SER A 501 32.27 10.48 -13.77
N GLU A 502 33.48 10.80 -13.31
CA GLU A 502 33.75 11.66 -12.15
C GLU A 502 34.91 12.63 -12.42
N ALA A 503 34.60 13.76 -13.06
CA ALA A 503 35.59 14.80 -13.38
C ALA A 503 35.70 15.84 -12.26
N LEU A 504 36.93 16.19 -11.85
CA LEU A 504 37.16 17.35 -10.98
C LEU A 504 36.85 18.66 -11.73
N PRO A 505 36.28 19.69 -11.07
CA PRO A 505 36.01 20.97 -11.70
C PRO A 505 37.32 21.72 -11.98
N CYS A 506 37.50 22.15 -13.24
CA CYS A 506 38.69 22.86 -13.72
C CYS A 506 38.40 24.33 -14.03
N THR A 507 37.16 24.78 -13.82
CA THR A 507 36.67 26.14 -14.06
C THR A 507 36.09 26.73 -12.77
N SER A 508 35.94 28.06 -12.70
CA SER A 508 35.12 28.65 -11.63
C SER A 508 33.64 28.52 -12.01
N ARG A 509 32.92 27.72 -11.22
CA ARG A 509 31.54 27.33 -11.46
C ARG A 509 30.86 26.97 -10.14
N ASN A 510 29.54 26.87 -10.17
CA ASN A 510 28.77 26.23 -9.09
C ASN A 510 28.61 24.72 -9.38
N LEU A 511 28.52 23.96 -8.30
CA LEU A 511 28.12 22.56 -8.28
C LEU A 511 27.03 22.41 -7.21
N ASP A 512 25.85 21.98 -7.62
CA ASP A 512 24.70 21.79 -6.72
C ASP A 512 24.55 20.28 -6.49
N PHE A 513 24.59 19.86 -5.22
CA PHE A 513 24.48 18.46 -4.82
C PHE A 513 23.26 18.24 -3.93
N ARG A 514 22.58 17.12 -4.15
CA ARG A 514 21.42 16.68 -3.37
C ARG A 514 21.76 15.44 -2.56
N LEU A 515 21.56 15.53 -1.25
CA LEU A 515 21.47 14.35 -0.38
C LEU A 515 20.05 13.78 -0.48
N THR A 516 19.91 12.47 -0.61
CA THR A 516 18.64 11.75 -0.46
C THR A 516 18.76 10.68 0.62
N VAL A 517 18.04 10.88 1.72
CA VAL A 517 17.93 9.96 2.86
C VAL A 517 16.65 9.14 2.72
N ARG A 518 16.70 7.84 3.02
CA ARG A 518 15.55 6.91 2.98
C ARG A 518 15.54 6.02 4.20
N ASP A 519 14.35 5.73 4.73
CA ASP A 519 14.17 4.87 5.91
C ASP A 519 14.13 3.36 5.62
N GLY A 520 13.89 2.97 4.36
CA GLY A 520 13.75 1.56 3.97
C GLY A 520 12.34 0.98 4.18
N LYS A 521 11.43 1.75 4.78
CA LYS A 521 9.97 1.55 4.70
C LYS A 521 9.46 2.24 3.43
N SER A 522 9.11 3.51 3.52
CA SER A 522 8.31 4.28 2.55
C SER A 522 8.68 5.76 2.50
N GLY A 523 9.39 6.26 3.50
CA GLY A 523 9.69 7.67 3.69
C GLY A 523 11.09 8.02 3.22
N GLN A 524 11.23 9.28 2.84
CA GLN A 524 12.43 9.81 2.22
C GLN A 524 12.49 11.32 2.45
N ALA A 525 13.69 11.85 2.64
CA ALA A 525 13.93 13.28 2.66
C ALA A 525 15.10 13.63 1.75
N ILE A 526 15.10 14.87 1.27
CA ILE A 526 16.18 15.42 0.47
C ILE A 526 16.57 16.78 1.03
N ASP A 527 17.86 17.11 0.91
CA ASP A 527 18.41 18.42 1.23
C ASP A 527 19.55 18.75 0.25
N ASP A 528 19.78 20.03 0.00
CA ASP A 528 20.67 20.53 -1.06
C ASP A 528 21.86 21.31 -0.48
N VAL A 529 23.06 21.06 -1.00
CA VAL A 529 24.27 21.83 -0.69
C VAL A 529 24.89 22.39 -1.98
N LEU A 530 25.24 23.67 -1.95
CA LEU A 530 25.92 24.37 -3.03
C LEU A 530 27.43 24.45 -2.75
N LEU A 531 28.23 24.02 -3.73
CA LEU A 531 29.67 24.24 -3.76
C LEU A 531 30.01 25.28 -4.85
N THR A 532 30.76 26.31 -4.50
CA THR A 532 31.34 27.26 -5.47
C THR A 532 32.83 26.96 -5.64
N VAL A 533 33.28 26.82 -6.88
CA VAL A 533 34.67 26.53 -7.22
C VAL A 533 35.44 27.84 -7.44
N ASP A 534 36.45 28.10 -6.61
CA ASP A 534 37.39 29.20 -6.78
C ASP A 534 38.55 28.76 -7.69
N ASN A 535 38.76 29.48 -8.79
CA ASN A 535 39.88 29.24 -9.71
C ASN A 535 41.11 30.13 -9.43
N THR A 536 41.11 30.87 -8.33
CA THR A 536 42.27 31.62 -7.80
C THR A 536 43.06 30.84 -6.75
N ALA A 537 42.60 29.63 -6.37
CA ALA A 537 43.29 28.70 -5.50
C ALA A 537 43.09 27.25 -5.97
N GLY A 538 44.08 26.39 -5.72
CA GLY A 538 44.13 25.01 -6.19
C GLY A 538 45.03 24.79 -7.40
N PRO A 539 45.34 23.51 -7.75
CA PRO A 539 44.93 22.31 -7.03
C PRO A 539 45.68 22.14 -5.71
N PHE A 540 44.96 21.87 -4.63
CA PHE A 540 45.59 21.50 -3.36
C PHE A 540 46.12 20.06 -3.49
N LYS A 541 47.41 19.85 -3.25
CA LYS A 541 48.04 18.55 -3.54
C LYS A 541 49.07 18.10 -2.51
N VAL A 542 49.04 16.83 -2.11
CA VAL A 542 50.11 16.16 -1.38
C VAL A 542 51.34 15.97 -2.30
N THR A 543 52.46 16.61 -1.95
CA THR A 543 53.70 16.62 -2.74
C THR A 543 54.72 15.59 -2.25
N SER A 544 54.54 15.06 -1.04
CA SER A 544 55.37 13.98 -0.48
C SER A 544 54.90 12.59 -0.93
N HIS A 545 55.79 11.60 -0.85
CA HIS A 545 55.47 10.17 -1.02
C HIS A 545 54.87 9.78 -2.39
N THR A 546 55.27 10.49 -3.45
CA THR A 546 54.79 10.28 -4.83
C THR A 546 55.44 9.10 -5.56
N THR A 547 56.07 8.17 -4.85
CA THR A 547 56.77 6.99 -5.41
C THR A 547 56.40 5.73 -4.63
N ALA A 548 55.92 4.71 -5.35
CA ALA A 548 55.40 3.48 -4.78
C ALA A 548 56.46 2.68 -4.00
N SER A 549 55.99 1.93 -2.99
CA SER A 549 56.84 1.14 -2.08
C SER A 549 57.81 1.99 -1.26
N THR A 550 57.44 3.23 -0.91
CA THR A 550 58.21 4.00 0.08
C THR A 550 58.06 3.33 1.45
N ILE A 551 59.17 2.79 1.97
CA ILE A 551 59.19 2.08 3.26
C ILE A 551 59.21 3.10 4.40
N VAL A 552 58.19 3.02 5.25
CA VAL A 552 57.98 3.85 6.42
C VAL A 552 58.20 3.00 7.68
N PRO A 553 59.10 3.38 8.60
CA PRO A 553 59.28 2.64 9.84
C PRO A 553 58.09 2.84 10.78
N ALA A 554 57.49 1.73 11.23
CA ALA A 554 56.48 1.75 12.27
C ALA A 554 57.05 2.33 13.58
N ALA A 555 56.22 3.07 14.34
CA ALA A 555 56.65 3.89 15.48
C ALA A 555 57.71 4.97 15.17
N GLY A 556 57.94 5.30 13.89
CA GLY A 556 58.82 6.39 13.45
C GLY A 556 58.08 7.71 13.20
N THR A 557 58.84 8.79 12.99
CA THR A 557 58.32 10.10 12.56
C THR A 557 58.60 10.31 11.06
N VAL A 558 57.61 10.79 10.32
CA VAL A 558 57.67 11.03 8.87
C VAL A 558 57.29 12.49 8.58
N ASN A 559 57.95 13.11 7.59
CA ASN A 559 57.60 14.45 7.11
C ASN A 559 56.63 14.36 5.93
N VAL A 560 55.40 14.80 6.12
CA VAL A 560 54.39 14.90 5.05
C VAL A 560 54.40 16.33 4.51
N THR A 561 54.41 16.49 3.19
CA THR A 561 54.37 17.81 2.52
C THR A 561 53.23 17.88 1.51
N TRP A 562 52.72 19.09 1.31
CA TRP A 562 51.69 19.44 0.36
C TRP A 562 51.94 20.84 -0.23
N ASP A 563 51.34 21.13 -1.38
CA ASP A 563 51.20 22.50 -1.86
C ASP A 563 49.98 23.14 -1.21
N VAL A 564 50.19 24.30 -0.58
CA VAL A 564 49.14 25.13 0.01
C VAL A 564 48.23 25.72 -1.07
N ALA A 565 48.73 25.92 -2.29
CA ALA A 565 47.98 26.31 -3.49
C ALA A 565 46.99 27.50 -3.29
N ASN A 566 47.39 28.51 -2.52
CA ASN A 566 46.57 29.66 -2.11
C ASN A 566 45.28 29.31 -1.32
N THR A 567 45.11 28.07 -0.85
CA THR A 567 43.89 27.63 -0.12
C THR A 567 43.74 28.22 1.29
N ASN A 568 44.82 28.76 1.85
CA ASN A 568 44.79 29.50 3.11
C ASN A 568 44.35 30.97 2.94
N ASN A 569 43.86 31.36 1.75
CA ASN A 569 43.25 32.67 1.50
C ASN A 569 41.93 32.86 2.27
N ALA A 570 41.43 34.10 2.29
CA ALA A 570 40.24 34.49 3.06
C ALA A 570 38.89 33.97 2.50
N LEU A 571 38.85 33.43 1.29
CA LEU A 571 37.64 32.85 0.68
C LEU A 571 37.48 31.37 1.04
N LEU A 572 38.55 30.58 0.89
CA LEU A 572 38.55 29.15 1.26
C LEU A 572 38.76 28.92 2.76
N ASN A 573 39.38 29.90 3.44
CA ASN A 573 39.60 29.97 4.89
C ASN A 573 40.35 28.77 5.48
N CYS A 574 41.14 28.05 4.68
CA CYS A 574 41.85 26.86 5.12
C CYS A 574 43.16 27.21 5.83
N SER A 575 43.06 27.79 7.03
CA SER A 575 44.22 28.15 7.86
C SER A 575 44.93 26.94 8.48
N ALA A 576 44.26 25.79 8.57
CA ALA A 576 44.76 24.57 9.18
C ALA A 576 44.32 23.32 8.42
N VAL A 577 45.13 22.27 8.53
CA VAL A 577 44.89 20.95 7.93
C VAL A 577 44.96 19.84 9.00
N ASP A 578 44.31 18.72 8.68
CA ASP A 578 44.44 17.46 9.39
C ASP A 578 45.19 16.47 8.49
N ILE A 579 46.01 15.60 9.08
CA ILE A 579 46.76 14.57 8.37
C ILE A 579 46.30 13.20 8.88
N ASP A 580 45.60 12.47 8.02
CA ASP A 580 45.20 11.08 8.26
C ASP A 580 46.16 10.11 7.55
N LEU A 581 46.29 8.93 8.12
CA LEU A 581 46.84 7.74 7.50
C LEU A 581 45.68 6.82 7.09
N LEU A 582 45.54 6.60 5.80
CA LEU A 582 44.63 5.59 5.24
C LEU A 582 45.43 4.28 5.15
N THR A 583 44.92 3.20 5.76
CA THR A 583 45.49 1.85 5.59
C THR A 583 44.46 0.93 4.96
N PHE A 584 44.83 0.25 3.89
CA PHE A 584 43.92 -0.54 3.07
C PHE A 584 44.09 -2.04 3.31
N SER A 585 43.03 -2.81 3.03
CA SER A 585 43.14 -4.26 2.82
C SER A 585 43.87 -4.57 1.51
N PRO A 586 44.53 -5.73 1.36
CA PRO A 586 45.13 -6.13 0.08
C PRO A 586 44.14 -6.04 -1.08
N GLY A 587 44.51 -5.31 -2.14
CA GLY A 587 43.62 -5.04 -3.28
C GLY A 587 42.54 -3.98 -3.02
N HIS A 588 42.77 -3.08 -2.05
CA HIS A 588 42.01 -1.83 -1.79
C HIS A 588 40.50 -1.95 -1.50
N ALA A 589 39.97 -3.17 -1.38
CA ALA A 589 38.54 -3.46 -1.16
C ALA A 589 37.93 -2.86 0.13
N SER A 590 38.74 -2.43 1.10
CA SER A 590 38.33 -1.76 2.33
C SER A 590 39.50 -0.94 2.89
N TYR A 591 39.20 0.05 3.74
CA TYR A 591 40.22 0.88 4.38
C TYR A 591 39.86 1.28 5.82
N SER A 592 40.86 1.69 6.59
CA SER A 592 40.70 2.31 7.90
C SER A 592 41.48 3.62 7.98
N VAL A 593 40.95 4.59 8.74
CA VAL A 593 41.51 5.93 8.89
C VAL A 593 42.13 6.06 10.28
N THR A 594 43.40 6.44 10.35
CA THR A 594 44.09 6.78 11.60
C THR A 594 44.57 8.23 11.53
N SER A 595 44.00 9.13 12.34
CA SER A 595 44.49 10.51 12.41
C SER A 595 45.88 10.55 13.04
N LEU A 596 46.82 11.26 12.40
CA LEU A 596 48.21 11.39 12.85
C LEU A 596 48.55 12.80 13.37
N SER A 597 47.99 13.83 12.73
CA SER A 597 48.03 15.23 13.13
C SER A 597 46.67 15.87 12.83
N ALA A 598 46.27 16.87 13.61
CA ALA A 598 44.96 17.52 13.47
C ALA A 598 45.08 19.01 13.83
N ASN A 599 44.42 19.87 13.03
CA ASN A 599 44.48 21.32 13.14
C ASN A 599 45.93 21.86 13.17
N THR A 600 46.81 21.29 12.34
CA THR A 600 48.17 21.77 12.09
C THR A 600 48.15 22.90 11.05
N ALA A 601 49.18 23.73 10.99
CA ALA A 601 49.16 24.92 10.12
C ALA A 601 49.12 24.54 8.63
N ASN A 602 48.33 25.26 7.81
CA ASN A 602 48.36 25.10 6.35
C ASN A 602 49.53 25.91 5.75
N ASP A 603 50.76 25.46 6.02
CA ASP A 603 52.02 26.08 5.57
C ASP A 603 52.87 25.21 4.64
N GLY A 604 52.47 23.94 4.45
CA GLY A 604 53.03 23.02 3.44
C GLY A 604 53.80 21.81 4.00
N SER A 605 54.02 21.71 5.32
CA SER A 605 54.67 20.52 5.91
C SER A 605 54.39 20.27 7.39
N ASP A 606 54.25 19.00 7.79
CA ASP A 606 54.21 18.59 9.21
C ASP A 606 54.93 17.23 9.45
N LEU A 607 55.37 17.02 10.69
CA LEU A 607 56.08 15.83 11.17
C LEU A 607 55.14 14.91 11.95
N VAL A 608 54.63 13.89 11.27
CA VAL A 608 53.64 12.94 11.81
C VAL A 608 54.29 11.69 12.40
N ASN A 609 53.74 11.17 13.49
CA ASN A 609 54.20 9.91 14.10
C ASN A 609 53.34 8.73 13.61
N ILE A 610 54.00 7.69 13.11
CA ILE A 610 53.35 6.53 12.51
C ILE A 610 53.07 5.47 13.60
N PRO A 611 51.89 4.83 13.65
CA PRO A 611 51.61 3.82 14.67
C PRO A 611 52.45 2.55 14.49
N ASP A 612 52.44 1.66 15.49
CA ASP A 612 53.14 0.36 15.40
C ASP A 612 52.25 -0.71 14.74
N ASN A 613 51.85 -0.48 13.49
CA ASN A 613 50.99 -1.37 12.70
C ASN A 613 51.54 -1.59 11.28
N SER A 614 52.00 -2.81 10.97
CA SER A 614 52.52 -3.13 9.64
C SER A 614 51.40 -3.24 8.60
N ASN A 615 51.53 -2.56 7.46
CA ASN A 615 50.60 -2.60 6.35
C ASN A 615 51.32 -2.22 5.04
N ASP A 616 51.10 -2.99 3.96
CA ASP A 616 51.81 -2.82 2.67
C ASP A 616 51.08 -1.89 1.68
N PHE A 617 49.92 -1.36 2.05
CA PHE A 617 48.98 -0.59 1.22
C PHE A 617 48.45 0.61 2.02
N ALA A 618 49.29 1.63 2.21
CA ALA A 618 48.90 2.83 2.97
C ALA A 618 49.10 4.13 2.18
N ARG A 619 48.33 5.18 2.52
CA ARG A 619 48.40 6.53 1.93
C ARG A 619 48.31 7.59 3.02
N PHE A 620 48.99 8.72 2.83
CA PHE A 620 48.70 9.93 3.60
C PHE A 620 47.55 10.67 2.94
N ARG A 621 46.59 11.17 3.74
CA ARG A 621 45.58 12.15 3.31
C ARG A 621 45.80 13.45 4.07
N VAL A 622 45.94 14.56 3.36
CA VAL A 622 45.93 15.90 3.95
C VAL A 622 44.59 16.53 3.59
N LYS A 623 43.77 16.88 4.59
CA LYS A 623 42.43 17.47 4.42
C LYS A 623 42.36 18.81 5.14
N CYS A 624 41.54 19.73 4.66
CA CYS A 624 41.31 20.98 5.38
C CYS A 624 40.57 20.74 6.71
N SER A 625 40.99 21.35 7.82
CA SER A 625 40.36 21.10 9.14
C SER A 625 38.96 21.73 9.28
N ASN A 626 38.61 22.71 8.44
CA ASN A 626 37.34 23.45 8.51
C ASN A 626 36.54 23.50 7.19
N ASN A 627 37.03 22.85 6.14
CA ASN A 627 36.46 22.83 4.79
C ASN A 627 36.53 21.39 4.21
N ILE A 628 35.81 21.10 3.12
CA ILE A 628 35.53 19.73 2.67
C ILE A 628 36.57 19.13 1.71
N PHE A 629 37.55 19.92 1.26
CA PHE A 629 38.53 19.50 0.26
C PHE A 629 39.76 18.84 0.90
N TYR A 630 40.40 17.94 0.15
CA TYR A 630 41.58 17.18 0.58
C TYR A 630 42.39 16.70 -0.63
N ASP A 631 43.57 16.13 -0.38
CA ASP A 631 44.26 15.29 -1.35
C ASP A 631 44.99 14.10 -0.68
N ILE A 632 45.39 13.09 -1.46
CA ILE A 632 46.11 11.90 -1.01
C ILE A 632 47.46 11.72 -1.71
N SER A 633 48.43 11.08 -1.05
CA SER A 633 49.74 10.79 -1.65
C SER A 633 49.62 9.92 -2.90
N ASP A 634 50.25 10.32 -4.02
CA ASP A 634 50.12 9.66 -5.34
C ASP A 634 50.40 8.14 -5.36
N ALA A 635 51.14 7.59 -4.39
CA ALA A 635 51.58 6.19 -4.43
C ALA A 635 51.57 5.47 -3.05
N ASP A 636 51.58 4.14 -3.08
CA ASP A 636 51.49 3.29 -1.89
C ASP A 636 52.74 3.30 -1.01
N LEU A 637 52.49 3.39 0.29
CA LEU A 637 53.43 3.30 1.40
C LEU A 637 53.45 1.88 1.97
N VAL A 638 54.64 1.43 2.39
CA VAL A 638 54.81 0.17 3.15
C VAL A 638 55.23 0.51 4.58
N ILE A 639 54.32 0.33 5.54
CA ILE A 639 54.59 0.50 6.96
C ILE A 639 55.24 -0.78 7.50
N GLN A 640 56.51 -0.69 7.90
CA GLN A 640 57.29 -1.86 8.33
C GLN A 640 57.39 -1.94 9.85
N GLY A 641 56.78 -2.99 10.43
CA GLY A 641 56.76 -3.27 11.87
C GLY A 641 58.14 -3.49 12.50
N ALA A 642 58.28 -3.09 13.77
CA ALA A 642 59.56 -3.08 14.47
C ALA A 642 60.14 -4.48 14.74
N GLY A 643 61.01 -4.96 13.84
CA GLY A 643 61.85 -6.15 14.07
C GLY A 643 62.18 -7.02 12.85
N VAL A 644 61.60 -6.76 11.68
CA VAL A 644 61.78 -7.61 10.48
C VAL A 644 62.92 -7.10 9.61
N PHE A 645 64.08 -7.78 9.64
CA PHE A 645 65.16 -7.54 8.67
C PHE A 645 64.81 -8.16 7.29
N PRO A 646 65.10 -7.49 6.17
CA PRO A 646 64.70 -7.97 4.85
C PRO A 646 65.55 -9.14 4.35
N THR A 647 64.93 -10.29 4.11
CA THR A 647 65.48 -11.31 3.21
C THR A 647 65.23 -10.88 1.76
N SER A 648 66.29 -10.70 0.98
CA SER A 648 66.21 -10.27 -0.43
C SER A 648 65.27 -11.17 -1.24
N GLY A 649 64.24 -10.57 -1.82
CA GLY A 649 63.15 -11.26 -2.52
C GLY A 649 62.35 -10.29 -3.39
N GLN A 650 63.02 -9.65 -4.35
CA GLN A 650 62.43 -8.67 -5.27
C GLN A 650 61.36 -9.31 -6.17
N GLN A 651 60.10 -9.30 -5.73
CA GLN A 651 58.94 -9.70 -6.53
C GLN A 651 58.44 -8.50 -7.33
N THR A 652 58.77 -8.46 -8.62
CA THR A 652 58.24 -7.45 -9.54
C THR A 652 56.80 -7.79 -9.92
N PHE A 653 55.83 -7.21 -9.22
CA PHE A 653 54.43 -7.27 -9.63
C PHE A 653 54.19 -6.32 -10.81
N PHE A 654 54.31 -6.86 -12.03
CA PHE A 654 53.85 -6.20 -13.24
C PHE A 654 52.32 -6.26 -13.30
N ASN A 655 51.64 -5.11 -13.46
CA ASN A 655 50.32 -5.13 -14.08
C ASN A 655 50.47 -5.51 -15.56
N THR A 656 49.44 -6.12 -16.15
CA THR A 656 49.55 -6.78 -17.46
C THR A 656 49.54 -5.84 -18.68
N ASN A 657 49.39 -4.52 -18.49
CA ASN A 657 49.16 -3.58 -19.60
C ASN A 657 50.30 -2.56 -19.84
N GLY A 658 51.26 -2.41 -18.92
CA GLY A 658 52.61 -1.90 -19.26
C GLY A 658 52.71 -0.49 -19.86
N VAL A 659 51.82 0.45 -19.50
CA VAL A 659 51.94 1.88 -19.85
C VAL A 659 52.23 2.69 -18.59
N ALA A 660 53.32 3.47 -18.62
CA ALA A 660 53.58 4.49 -17.60
C ALA A 660 52.93 5.81 -18.03
N PHE A 661 51.95 6.28 -17.27
CA PHE A 661 51.36 7.61 -17.46
C PHE A 661 52.01 8.60 -16.50
N ALA A 662 52.61 9.65 -17.04
CA ALA A 662 53.04 10.80 -16.25
C ALA A 662 51.88 11.80 -16.17
N ALA A 663 51.31 11.98 -14.98
CA ALA A 663 50.36 13.04 -14.72
C ALA A 663 51.11 14.38 -14.63
N SER A 664 50.95 15.25 -15.64
CA SER A 664 51.46 16.61 -15.62
C SER A 664 50.29 17.60 -15.57
N ALA A 665 50.02 18.15 -14.39
CA ALA A 665 49.22 19.37 -14.28
C ALA A 665 49.96 20.54 -14.97
N SER A 666 49.22 21.52 -15.48
CA SER A 666 49.78 22.66 -16.23
C SER A 666 49.83 23.93 -15.39
N GLU A 667 51.04 24.37 -15.04
CA GLU A 667 51.30 25.59 -14.27
C GLU A 667 51.85 26.74 -15.14
N CYS A 668 51.67 27.99 -14.70
CA CYS A 668 51.99 29.20 -15.46
C CYS A 668 52.71 30.27 -14.59
N VAL A 669 53.96 30.66 -14.92
CA VAL A 669 54.74 31.68 -14.17
C VAL A 669 55.72 32.46 -15.10
N ALA A 670 55.94 33.77 -14.87
CA ALA A 670 57.07 34.55 -15.42
C ALA A 670 57.35 35.87 -14.65
N THR A 671 58.62 36.35 -14.60
CA THR A 671 59.04 37.63 -13.95
C THR A 671 60.33 38.26 -14.56
N PRO A 672 60.47 39.62 -14.56
CA PRO A 672 61.74 40.35 -14.74
C PRO A 672 61.89 41.63 -13.84
N GLY A 673 62.86 42.53 -14.12
CA GLY A 673 63.05 43.90 -13.56
C GLY A 673 64.04 44.73 -14.43
N PRO A 674 64.69 45.87 -14.00
CA PRO A 674 64.51 46.67 -12.75
C PRO A 674 63.58 48.05 -12.65
N ASP A 675 63.59 49.46 -12.43
CA ASP A 675 64.19 50.96 -12.30
C ASP A 675 65.61 51.71 -12.55
N THR A 676 65.72 52.69 -13.47
CA THR A 676 66.50 53.95 -13.31
C THR A 676 65.71 55.28 -13.42
N ALA A 677 64.40 55.27 -13.73
CA ALA A 677 63.50 56.42 -13.59
C ALA A 677 62.93 56.54 -12.15
N PRO A 678 62.17 57.61 -11.83
CA PRO A 678 61.44 57.71 -10.56
C PRO A 678 60.20 56.79 -10.53
N PRO A 679 59.78 56.28 -9.35
CA PRO A 679 58.68 55.34 -9.28
C PRO A 679 57.35 55.95 -9.72
N VAL A 680 56.72 55.33 -10.70
CA VAL A 680 55.36 55.62 -11.12
C VAL A 680 54.42 55.06 -10.06
N VAL A 681 54.13 55.88 -9.04
CA VAL A 681 53.09 55.59 -8.04
C VAL A 681 51.74 55.56 -8.75
N THR A 682 51.26 54.34 -9.00
CA THR A 682 49.90 54.08 -9.44
C THR A 682 49.05 53.95 -8.17
N PRO A 683 48.22 54.96 -7.84
CA PRO A 683 47.34 54.85 -6.70
C PRO A 683 46.27 53.78 -7.01
N PRO A 684 45.64 53.18 -5.98
CA PRO A 684 44.50 52.30 -6.20
C PRO A 684 43.35 53.07 -6.86
N ALA A 685 42.42 52.35 -7.46
CA ALA A 685 41.13 52.95 -7.78
C ALA A 685 40.43 53.44 -6.50
N ASN A 686 39.63 54.51 -6.59
CA ASN A 686 38.78 54.95 -5.48
C ASN A 686 37.84 53.82 -5.07
N ILE A 687 37.79 53.49 -3.78
CA ILE A 687 36.92 52.44 -3.24
C ILE A 687 35.78 53.03 -2.41
N THR A 688 34.67 52.30 -2.36
CA THR A 688 33.63 52.49 -1.35
C THR A 688 33.57 51.23 -0.49
N VAL A 689 33.46 51.37 0.83
CA VAL A 689 33.47 50.26 1.79
C VAL A 689 32.32 50.43 2.77
N ALA A 690 31.72 49.31 3.20
CA ALA A 690 30.75 49.30 4.28
C ALA A 690 31.34 49.87 5.59
N ALA A 691 30.53 50.61 6.34
CA ALA A 691 30.82 50.96 7.72
C ALA A 691 30.82 49.68 8.59
N THR A 692 31.84 49.48 9.43
CA THR A 692 31.81 48.35 10.40
C THR A 692 30.96 48.67 11.62
N ASP A 693 30.89 49.93 12.03
CA ASP A 693 29.91 50.45 12.98
C ASP A 693 29.69 51.97 12.76
N ALA A 694 28.90 52.61 13.63
CA ALA A 694 28.65 54.05 13.58
C ALA A 694 29.89 54.97 13.73
N SER A 695 31.07 54.44 14.08
CA SER A 695 32.35 55.16 14.05
C SER A 695 33.07 55.09 12.70
N GLY A 696 32.63 54.20 11.80
CA GLY A 696 33.18 53.96 10.47
C GLY A 696 33.90 52.62 10.37
N THR A 697 35.07 52.62 9.72
CA THR A 697 35.81 51.39 9.38
C THR A 697 37.30 51.53 9.64
N ALA A 698 37.88 50.63 10.44
CA ALA A 698 39.31 50.65 10.75
C ALA A 698 40.17 50.38 9.51
N ASN A 699 41.35 51.00 9.42
CA ASN A 699 42.22 50.86 8.25
C ASN A 699 42.83 49.45 8.08
N THR A 700 42.71 48.61 9.10
CA THR A 700 43.07 47.19 9.12
C THR A 700 42.01 46.28 8.49
N VAL A 701 40.81 46.77 8.19
CA VAL A 701 39.73 45.97 7.58
C VAL A 701 40.04 45.72 6.11
N THR A 702 39.89 44.47 5.66
CA THR A 702 40.54 43.95 4.44
C THR A 702 40.40 44.83 3.18
N PRO A 703 39.22 45.37 2.79
CA PRO A 703 39.13 46.21 1.60
C PRO A 703 39.97 47.49 1.69
N ILE A 704 40.09 48.09 2.89
CA ILE A 704 40.92 49.27 3.13
C ILE A 704 42.39 48.87 3.23
N ALA A 705 42.72 47.81 3.98
CA ALA A 705 44.09 47.32 4.10
C ALA A 705 44.67 46.90 2.73
N SER A 706 43.89 46.19 1.91
CA SER A 706 44.25 45.84 0.53
C SER A 706 44.28 47.04 -0.40
N PHE A 707 43.46 48.08 -0.21
CA PHE A 707 43.62 49.34 -0.94
C PHE A 707 44.94 50.03 -0.59
N LEU A 708 45.25 50.15 0.71
CA LEU A 708 46.50 50.75 1.18
C LEU A 708 47.75 49.97 0.71
N ALA A 709 47.65 48.65 0.58
CA ALA A 709 48.71 47.77 0.08
C ALA A 709 48.75 47.59 -1.46
N SER A 710 47.65 47.83 -2.17
CA SER A 710 47.58 47.70 -3.65
C SER A 710 48.02 48.95 -4.40
N ALA A 711 48.33 50.02 -3.68
CA ALA A 711 49.09 51.14 -4.22
C ALA A 711 50.47 50.61 -4.66
N THR A 712 50.71 50.52 -5.96
CA THR A 712 51.99 50.06 -6.50
C THR A 712 52.82 51.24 -6.98
N ALA A 713 54.12 51.19 -6.71
CA ALA A 713 55.09 52.08 -7.31
C ALA A 713 55.98 51.27 -8.23
N THR A 714 55.82 51.45 -9.53
CA THR A 714 56.49 50.64 -10.56
C THR A 714 57.45 51.44 -11.43
N ASP A 715 58.36 50.71 -12.06
CA ASP A 715 59.75 51.08 -12.24
C ASP A 715 60.32 50.08 -13.32
N ALA A 716 61.04 50.55 -14.35
CA ALA A 716 61.78 49.92 -15.50
C ALA A 716 63.19 49.18 -15.37
N VAL A 717 64.30 49.80 -14.89
CA VAL A 717 65.68 49.23 -14.56
C VAL A 717 66.50 49.01 -13.13
N ASP A 718 66.37 48.98 -11.73
CA ASP A 718 65.62 49.04 -10.35
C ASP A 718 64.36 48.20 -9.86
N GLY A 719 63.10 48.70 -9.72
CA GLY A 719 61.91 47.80 -9.66
C GLY A 719 60.75 48.21 -8.75
N SER A 720 59.80 47.32 -8.45
CA SER A 720 58.67 47.63 -7.54
C SER A 720 59.14 48.23 -6.20
N ARG A 721 58.60 49.38 -5.81
CA ARG A 721 59.03 50.13 -4.61
C ARG A 721 58.01 50.11 -3.47
N PRO A 722 58.47 50.13 -2.20
CA PRO A 722 57.59 50.22 -1.05
C PRO A 722 56.87 51.58 -1.04
N VAL A 723 55.54 51.52 -0.98
CA VAL A 723 54.68 52.71 -0.92
C VAL A 723 54.34 53.04 0.52
N SER A 724 54.30 54.34 0.82
CA SER A 724 53.91 54.92 2.12
C SER A 724 52.68 55.80 1.95
N HIS A 725 51.86 55.94 3.00
CA HIS A 725 50.59 56.67 2.94
C HIS A 725 50.28 57.48 4.20
N ASP A 726 49.38 58.46 4.09
CA ASP A 726 48.91 59.34 5.18
C ASP A 726 47.59 58.89 5.84
N ALA A 727 47.06 57.71 5.47
CA ALA A 727 45.75 57.21 5.90
C ALA A 727 45.53 57.17 7.43
N PRO A 728 44.34 57.56 7.92
CA PRO A 728 44.00 57.52 9.34
C PRO A 728 43.85 56.08 9.86
N ALA A 729 43.87 55.90 11.19
CA ALA A 729 43.65 54.61 11.83
C ALA A 729 42.21 54.07 11.68
N VAL A 730 41.23 54.99 11.62
CA VAL A 730 39.83 54.70 11.33
C VAL A 730 39.35 55.70 10.29
N PHE A 731 38.67 55.20 9.26
CA PHE A 731 37.99 55.99 8.24
C PHE A 731 36.55 56.24 8.71
N PRO A 732 36.14 57.48 8.98
CA PRO A 732 34.75 57.81 9.36
C PRO A 732 33.82 57.72 8.14
N LEU A 733 32.50 57.69 8.38
CA LEU A 733 31.49 57.76 7.32
C LEU A 733 31.70 59.00 6.42
N GLY A 734 31.62 58.79 5.10
CA GLY A 734 31.93 59.77 4.06
C GLY A 734 33.27 59.53 3.36
N ILE A 735 33.66 60.50 2.52
CA ILE A 735 34.85 60.41 1.67
C ILE A 735 36.10 60.90 2.42
N THR A 736 37.10 60.02 2.52
CA THR A 736 38.46 60.33 2.99
C THR A 736 39.45 60.21 1.83
N THR A 737 40.30 61.23 1.63
CA THR A 737 41.40 61.18 0.64
C THR A 737 42.68 60.64 1.29
N VAL A 738 43.42 59.80 0.56
CA VAL A 738 44.71 59.23 0.95
C VAL A 738 45.76 59.59 -0.10
N THR A 739 46.94 60.03 0.36
CA THR A 739 48.12 60.32 -0.46
C THR A 739 49.14 59.20 -0.34
N PHE A 740 49.57 58.68 -1.49
CA PHE A 740 50.56 57.62 -1.62
C PHE A 740 51.90 58.18 -2.13
N SER A 741 53.01 57.72 -1.57
CA SER A 741 54.38 58.19 -1.89
C SER A 741 55.39 57.05 -1.90
N ALA A 742 56.30 57.03 -2.87
CA ALA A 742 57.36 56.01 -2.97
C ALA A 742 58.66 56.58 -3.55
N THR A 743 59.79 55.96 -3.20
CA THR A 743 61.16 56.40 -3.55
C THR A 743 62.01 55.22 -4.04
N ASP A 744 62.79 55.42 -5.10
CA ASP A 744 63.70 54.40 -5.67
C ASP A 744 65.06 54.29 -4.92
N LEU A 745 65.88 53.28 -5.22
CA LEU A 745 67.22 53.15 -4.60
C LEU A 745 68.26 54.15 -5.14
N SER A 746 67.94 54.88 -6.21
CA SER A 746 68.68 56.05 -6.70
C SER A 746 68.20 57.38 -6.07
N ALA A 747 67.22 57.30 -5.16
CA ALA A 747 66.59 58.37 -4.39
C ALA A 747 65.68 59.36 -5.15
N ASN A 748 65.12 59.03 -6.32
CA ASN A 748 64.01 59.81 -6.89
C ASN A 748 62.67 59.39 -6.28
N THR A 749 61.66 60.27 -6.28
CA THR A 749 60.39 60.06 -5.54
C THR A 749 59.18 60.42 -6.40
N GLY A 750 58.13 59.58 -6.36
CA GLY A 750 56.83 59.80 -6.96
C GLY A 750 55.69 59.87 -5.92
N GLN A 751 54.56 60.47 -6.30
CA GLN A 751 53.36 60.57 -5.45
C GLN A 751 52.06 60.52 -6.26
N ALA A 752 50.98 60.03 -5.66
CA ALA A 752 49.62 60.07 -6.21
C ALA A 752 48.54 60.05 -5.09
N GLN A 753 47.25 60.15 -5.45
CA GLN A 753 46.14 60.15 -4.49
C GLN A 753 44.98 59.27 -4.94
N ALA A 754 44.24 58.72 -3.98
CA ALA A 754 42.94 58.06 -4.17
C ALA A 754 42.04 58.30 -2.95
N THR A 755 40.77 57.90 -3.02
CA THR A 755 39.78 58.10 -1.96
C THR A 755 39.14 56.79 -1.50
N VAL A 756 38.88 56.72 -0.20
CA VAL A 756 38.05 55.70 0.44
C VAL A 756 36.77 56.39 0.89
N ASN A 757 35.63 55.93 0.40
CA ASN A 757 34.31 56.38 0.82
C ASN A 757 33.70 55.35 1.77
N ILE A 758 33.48 55.70 3.03
CA ILE A 758 32.79 54.80 3.96
C ILE A 758 31.29 55.13 3.93
N THR A 759 30.50 54.16 3.51
CA THR A 759 29.03 54.27 3.48
C THR A 759 28.47 53.15 4.32
N ASP A 760 27.36 53.40 4.99
CA ASP A 760 26.54 52.27 5.43
C ASP A 760 26.00 51.50 4.21
N GLN A 761 26.06 50.18 4.29
CA GLN A 761 25.65 49.21 3.25
C GLN A 761 25.06 47.93 3.89
N THR A 762 24.92 47.89 5.21
CA THR A 762 24.49 46.69 5.93
C THR A 762 22.99 46.77 6.15
N PRO A 763 22.19 45.81 5.63
CA PRO A 763 20.76 45.81 5.90
C PRO A 763 20.47 45.35 7.33
N PRO A 764 19.51 45.97 8.05
CA PRO A 764 19.13 45.54 9.39
C PRO A 764 18.68 44.07 9.44
N VAL A 765 19.06 43.38 10.51
CA VAL A 765 18.69 41.98 10.74
C VAL A 765 17.42 41.91 11.58
N ILE A 766 16.38 41.27 11.04
CA ILE A 766 15.12 40.98 11.74
C ILE A 766 15.17 39.56 12.31
N SER A 767 14.73 39.38 13.56
CA SER A 767 14.53 38.06 14.17
C SER A 767 13.16 37.97 14.84
N LEU A 768 12.41 36.89 14.59
CA LEU A 768 11.09 36.69 15.20
C LEU A 768 11.20 36.38 16.69
N ILE A 769 10.31 36.99 17.46
CA ILE A 769 10.05 36.56 18.84
C ILE A 769 9.01 35.43 18.76
N GLY A 770 9.30 34.29 19.37
CA GLY A 770 8.43 33.10 19.30
C GLY A 770 8.40 32.41 17.92
N ALA A 771 7.51 31.44 17.76
CA ALA A 771 7.50 30.53 16.61
C ALA A 771 7.15 31.20 15.27
N SER A 772 7.85 30.82 14.20
CA SER A 772 7.63 31.29 12.82
C SER A 772 6.31 30.81 12.20
N SER A 773 5.72 29.75 12.76
CA SER A 773 4.37 29.30 12.44
C SER A 773 3.57 29.11 13.74
N MET A 774 2.28 29.44 13.72
CA MET A 774 1.33 29.18 14.81
C MET A 774 0.00 28.66 14.25
N THR A 775 -0.65 27.74 14.96
CA THR A 775 -1.97 27.20 14.60
C THR A 775 -2.99 27.59 15.66
N LEU A 776 -4.19 27.96 15.21
CA LEU A 776 -5.34 28.43 15.98
C LEU A 776 -6.60 27.74 15.49
N ASN A 777 -7.56 27.46 16.36
CA ASN A 777 -8.91 27.08 15.93
C ASN A 777 -9.73 28.33 15.62
N VAL A 778 -10.82 28.21 14.86
CA VAL A 778 -11.74 29.33 14.59
C VAL A 778 -12.26 29.92 15.91
N GLY A 779 -11.99 31.21 16.12
CA GLY A 779 -12.37 31.96 17.32
C GLY A 779 -11.30 32.04 18.43
N ASP A 780 -10.18 31.33 18.32
CA ASP A 780 -9.09 31.41 19.30
C ASP A 780 -8.44 32.81 19.33
N ILE A 781 -8.01 33.26 20.52
CA ILE A 781 -7.43 34.59 20.71
C ILE A 781 -5.99 34.62 20.18
N PHE A 782 -5.77 35.33 19.08
CA PHE A 782 -4.44 35.61 18.56
C PHE A 782 -3.82 36.89 19.17
N SER A 783 -2.52 36.82 19.47
CA SER A 783 -1.66 37.97 19.74
C SER A 783 -0.29 37.70 19.14
N ASP A 784 0.23 38.60 18.31
CA ASP A 784 1.59 38.48 17.77
C ASP A 784 2.64 38.75 18.87
N PRO A 785 3.64 37.85 19.09
CA PRO A 785 4.78 38.14 19.95
C PRO A 785 5.78 39.15 19.35
N GLY A 786 5.66 39.48 18.06
CA GLY A 786 6.48 40.48 17.37
C GLY A 786 7.85 40.00 16.91
N ALA A 787 8.73 40.94 16.59
CA ALA A 787 10.09 40.70 16.12
C ALA A 787 11.06 41.76 16.67
N SER A 788 12.31 41.37 16.88
CA SER A 788 13.43 42.28 17.22
C SER A 788 14.21 42.65 15.96
N VAL A 789 14.78 43.86 15.94
CA VAL A 789 15.70 44.33 14.90
C VAL A 789 17.05 44.66 15.53
N SER A 790 18.13 44.37 14.84
CA SER A 790 19.48 44.84 15.15
C SER A 790 20.19 45.27 13.89
N ASP A 791 20.94 46.36 13.97
CA ASP A 791 21.82 46.87 12.91
C ASP A 791 23.18 47.29 13.51
N ASN A 792 24.23 47.43 12.70
CA ASN A 792 25.58 47.80 13.17
C ASN A 792 25.86 49.32 13.15
N VAL A 793 25.09 50.10 12.38
CA VAL A 793 25.19 51.57 12.31
C VAL A 793 24.00 52.22 13.03
N ASP A 794 22.78 51.77 12.75
CA ASP A 794 21.55 52.41 13.24
C ASP A 794 20.98 51.76 14.51
N VAL A 795 20.96 52.53 15.60
CA VAL A 795 20.48 52.07 16.91
C VAL A 795 19.03 52.46 17.19
N GLY A 796 18.24 51.50 17.69
CA GLY A 796 16.86 51.74 18.13
C GLY A 796 15.78 51.54 17.05
N LEU A 797 16.11 50.84 15.96
CA LEU A 797 15.14 50.43 14.94
C LEU A 797 14.01 49.57 15.54
N THR A 798 12.77 49.80 15.10
CA THR A 798 11.58 49.06 15.55
C THR A 798 10.73 48.60 14.37
N VAL A 799 10.61 47.28 14.16
CA VAL A 799 9.71 46.72 13.14
C VAL A 799 8.32 46.47 13.70
N ILE A 800 7.31 46.66 12.86
CA ILE A 800 5.90 46.35 13.14
C ILE A 800 5.41 45.46 11.97
N PRO A 801 4.69 44.36 12.22
CA PRO A 801 4.18 43.52 11.14
C PRO A 801 3.19 44.28 10.26
N THR A 802 3.26 44.02 8.95
CA THR A 802 2.18 44.29 8.00
C THR A 802 1.39 43.00 7.74
N GLY A 803 0.11 43.14 7.39
CA GLY A 803 -0.84 42.02 7.34
C GLY A 803 -1.73 41.93 8.58
N SER A 804 -2.64 40.96 8.60
CA SER A 804 -3.62 40.77 9.68
C SER A 804 -4.17 39.34 9.70
N VAL A 805 -4.28 38.73 10.87
CA VAL A 805 -4.93 37.43 11.07
C VAL A 805 -6.42 37.63 11.34
N ASN A 806 -7.30 36.97 10.57
CA ASN A 806 -8.73 36.91 10.90
C ASN A 806 -9.07 35.56 11.54
N ILE A 807 -9.04 35.54 12.88
CA ILE A 807 -9.32 34.35 13.70
C ILE A 807 -10.71 33.73 13.47
N ASN A 808 -11.64 34.42 12.80
CA ASN A 808 -13.01 33.95 12.56
C ASN A 808 -13.19 33.23 11.21
N VAL A 809 -12.12 33.07 10.41
CA VAL A 809 -12.18 32.49 9.06
C VAL A 809 -10.99 31.56 8.87
N VAL A 810 -11.27 30.29 8.54
CA VAL A 810 -10.27 29.27 8.21
C VAL A 810 -9.36 29.74 7.07
N GLY A 811 -8.06 29.59 7.23
CA GLY A 811 -7.07 29.97 6.23
C GLY A 811 -5.66 30.22 6.79
N LEU A 812 -4.70 30.35 5.88
CA LEU A 812 -3.33 30.76 6.19
C LEU A 812 -3.22 32.29 6.10
N TYR A 813 -2.80 32.92 7.19
CA TYR A 813 -2.51 34.35 7.28
C TYR A 813 -1.01 34.56 7.44
N THR A 814 -0.46 35.53 6.70
CA THR A 814 0.97 35.87 6.77
C THR A 814 1.13 37.26 7.38
N LEU A 815 1.89 37.36 8.46
CA LEU A 815 2.43 38.63 8.96
C LEU A 815 3.82 38.83 8.35
N ILE A 816 4.09 40.06 7.88
CA ILE A 816 5.29 40.40 7.12
C ILE A 816 6.05 41.49 7.88
N TYR A 817 7.28 41.20 8.30
CA TYR A 817 8.17 42.11 9.01
C TYR A 817 9.24 42.61 8.04
N ASN A 818 9.23 43.91 7.77
CA ASN A 818 10.17 44.59 6.89
C ASN A 818 10.55 45.96 7.47
N ILE A 819 11.81 46.34 7.30
CA ILE A 819 12.34 47.64 7.74
C ILE A 819 13.55 48.01 6.85
N SER A 820 13.88 49.30 6.82
CA SER A 820 15.14 49.81 6.27
C SER A 820 15.83 50.67 7.32
N ASP A 821 17.15 50.75 7.23
CA ASP A 821 17.97 51.74 7.94
C ASP A 821 17.79 53.17 7.37
N ALA A 822 18.52 54.13 7.91
CA ALA A 822 18.53 55.53 7.46
C ALA A 822 19.36 55.78 6.18
N ALA A 823 20.21 54.84 5.76
CA ALA A 823 20.93 54.88 4.48
C ALA A 823 20.07 54.37 3.31
N GLY A 824 19.04 53.57 3.61
CA GLY A 824 18.09 52.98 2.67
C GLY A 824 18.30 51.49 2.39
N ASN A 825 19.20 50.77 3.09
CA ASN A 825 19.32 49.33 2.88
C ASN A 825 18.11 48.62 3.50
N ALA A 826 17.53 47.67 2.78
CA ALA A 826 16.30 47.00 3.18
C ALA A 826 16.60 45.63 3.79
N ALA A 827 16.12 45.42 5.02
CA ALA A 827 16.22 44.15 5.72
C ALA A 827 15.63 43.00 4.89
N ILE A 828 16.25 41.82 4.98
CA ILE A 828 15.65 40.59 4.44
C ILE A 828 14.29 40.43 5.13
N THR A 829 13.22 40.41 4.32
CA THR A 829 11.85 40.39 4.83
C THR A 829 11.56 39.04 5.48
N VAL A 830 11.24 39.07 6.78
CA VAL A 830 10.90 37.88 7.56
C VAL A 830 9.38 37.78 7.65
N THR A 831 8.83 36.57 7.60
CA THR A 831 7.39 36.35 7.70
C THR A 831 7.04 35.40 8.83
N ARG A 832 5.84 35.56 9.39
CA ARG A 832 5.24 34.61 10.34
C ARG A 832 3.92 34.10 9.77
N SER A 833 3.79 32.77 9.69
CA SER A 833 2.56 32.09 9.30
C SER A 833 1.64 31.91 10.49
N VAL A 834 0.34 32.14 10.30
CA VAL A 834 -0.70 31.85 11.29
C VAL A 834 -1.83 31.11 10.59
N ILE A 835 -2.00 29.84 10.93
CA ILE A 835 -3.01 28.95 10.39
C ILE A 835 -4.23 29.03 11.30
N VAL A 836 -5.36 29.51 10.79
CA VAL A 836 -6.67 29.32 11.42
C VAL A 836 -7.29 28.08 10.80
N GLN A 837 -7.56 27.06 11.60
CA GLN A 837 -8.17 25.79 11.19
C GLN A 837 -9.52 25.60 11.86
N ASP A 838 -10.34 24.71 11.30
CA ASP A 838 -11.49 24.16 12.01
C ASP A 838 -11.26 22.68 12.31
N ASN A 839 -11.49 22.33 13.57
CA ASN A 839 -11.19 21.03 14.19
C ASN A 839 -12.41 20.55 15.02
N ALA A 840 -13.57 21.19 14.85
CA ALA A 840 -14.83 20.69 15.39
C ALA A 840 -15.45 19.69 14.41
N ALA A 841 -16.00 18.57 14.89
CA ALA A 841 -16.72 17.63 14.04
C ALA A 841 -18.22 17.97 14.01
N PRO A 842 -18.91 17.85 12.86
CA PRO A 842 -20.35 18.10 12.76
C PRO A 842 -21.17 17.35 13.80
N VAL A 843 -22.05 18.05 14.52
CA VAL A 843 -22.94 17.42 15.50
C VAL A 843 -24.07 16.70 14.77
N VAL A 844 -23.92 15.39 14.60
CA VAL A 844 -24.96 14.52 14.01
C VAL A 844 -26.05 14.24 15.04
N THR A 845 -27.27 14.69 14.74
CA THR A 845 -28.49 14.34 15.46
C THR A 845 -29.18 13.18 14.72
N PRO A 846 -29.21 11.97 15.31
CA PRO A 846 -29.84 10.81 14.68
C PRO A 846 -31.38 10.86 14.82
N PRO A 847 -32.11 10.13 13.96
CA PRO A 847 -33.57 9.97 14.09
C PRO A 847 -33.94 9.14 15.33
N ALA A 848 -35.20 9.20 15.75
CA ALA A 848 -35.70 8.30 16.80
C ALA A 848 -35.80 6.85 16.30
N ASN A 849 -35.48 5.88 17.16
CA ASN A 849 -35.59 4.46 16.86
C ASN A 849 -37.03 4.07 16.46
N ILE A 850 -37.18 3.17 15.49
CA ILE A 850 -38.49 2.72 14.98
C ILE A 850 -38.65 1.19 15.07
N THR A 851 -39.90 0.73 15.07
CA THR A 851 -40.26 -0.69 14.88
C THR A 851 -41.21 -0.81 13.69
N VAL A 852 -41.01 -1.80 12.83
CA VAL A 852 -41.77 -2.00 11.58
C VAL A 852 -42.13 -3.48 11.43
N ALA A 853 -43.31 -3.76 10.85
CA ALA A 853 -43.73 -5.12 10.54
C ALA A 853 -42.94 -5.72 9.37
N ALA A 854 -42.52 -6.97 9.49
CA ALA A 854 -41.87 -7.72 8.42
C ALA A 854 -42.81 -7.87 7.20
N THR A 855 -42.30 -7.64 5.99
CA THR A 855 -43.03 -7.89 4.74
C THR A 855 -42.97 -9.35 4.32
N ASP A 856 -41.88 -10.03 4.64
CA ASP A 856 -41.69 -11.48 4.47
C ASP A 856 -40.57 -12.00 5.40
N ALA A 857 -40.24 -13.29 5.29
CA ALA A 857 -39.15 -13.92 6.03
C ALA A 857 -37.73 -13.33 5.79
N ALA A 858 -37.53 -12.51 4.76
CA ALA A 858 -36.27 -11.79 4.54
C ALA A 858 -36.25 -10.41 5.23
N GLY A 859 -37.39 -9.93 5.75
CA GLY A 859 -37.50 -8.74 6.58
C GLY A 859 -38.29 -7.61 5.92
N THR A 860 -37.67 -6.46 5.65
CA THR A 860 -38.35 -5.27 5.10
C THR A 860 -37.42 -4.39 4.28
N ALA A 861 -37.81 -4.06 3.04
CA ALA A 861 -37.02 -3.20 2.17
C ALA A 861 -36.92 -1.74 2.69
N ASN A 862 -35.76 -1.10 2.53
CA ASN A 862 -35.54 0.28 2.99
C ASN A 862 -36.34 1.35 2.22
N SER A 863 -36.98 0.95 1.12
CA SER A 863 -37.93 1.75 0.34
C SER A 863 -39.32 1.87 0.97
N ILE A 864 -39.63 1.08 2.01
CA ILE A 864 -40.87 1.21 2.78
C ILE A 864 -40.91 2.57 3.49
N VAL A 865 -42.03 3.29 3.35
CA VAL A 865 -42.21 4.70 3.73
C VAL A 865 -41.72 5.02 5.15
N ALA A 866 -41.97 4.14 6.13
CA ALA A 866 -41.53 4.35 7.51
C ALA A 866 -39.99 4.30 7.67
N ILE A 867 -39.32 3.36 7.01
CA ILE A 867 -37.85 3.23 7.03
C ILE A 867 -37.23 4.37 6.21
N ASN A 868 -37.79 4.67 5.04
CA ASN A 868 -37.30 5.76 4.20
C ASN A 868 -37.43 7.13 4.90
N ALA A 869 -38.52 7.36 5.65
CA ALA A 869 -38.68 8.58 6.46
C ALA A 869 -37.67 8.63 7.62
N PHE A 870 -37.40 7.50 8.30
CA PHE A 870 -36.37 7.40 9.34
C PHE A 870 -34.97 7.74 8.80
N LEU A 871 -34.58 7.15 7.65
CA LEU A 871 -33.28 7.37 7.04
C LEU A 871 -33.06 8.83 6.60
N ASN A 872 -34.12 9.50 6.13
CA ASN A 872 -34.09 10.91 5.73
C ASN A 872 -34.30 11.92 6.89
N ALA A 873 -34.51 11.46 8.13
CA ALA A 873 -34.78 12.33 9.29
C ALA A 873 -33.54 12.67 10.13
N ALA A 874 -32.36 12.14 9.79
CA ALA A 874 -31.11 12.52 10.41
C ALA A 874 -30.67 13.94 9.98
N THR A 875 -30.08 14.72 10.88
CA THR A 875 -29.56 16.06 10.57
C THR A 875 -28.18 16.25 11.19
N ALA A 876 -27.30 16.99 10.53
CA ALA A 876 -26.02 17.40 11.11
C ALA A 876 -25.81 18.90 10.97
N THR A 877 -25.19 19.50 11.97
CA THR A 877 -24.79 20.92 11.97
C THR A 877 -23.41 21.05 12.59
N ASP A 878 -22.51 21.75 11.90
CA ASP A 878 -21.30 22.28 12.50
C ASP A 878 -21.45 23.77 12.90
N ALA A 879 -20.59 24.26 13.80
CA ALA A 879 -20.58 25.60 14.35
C ALA A 879 -19.90 26.67 13.45
N VAL A 880 -18.86 26.31 12.71
CA VAL A 880 -18.20 27.15 11.70
C VAL A 880 -18.94 27.02 10.36
N ASP A 881 -19.29 25.78 10.03
CA ASP A 881 -19.56 25.35 8.67
C ASP A 881 -21.08 25.25 8.37
N GLY A 882 -21.91 25.12 9.40
CA GLY A 882 -23.37 25.09 9.33
C GLY A 882 -23.96 23.70 9.02
N PRO A 883 -25.19 23.62 8.47
CA PRO A 883 -25.84 22.33 8.19
C PRO A 883 -25.04 21.47 7.21
N ARG A 884 -24.77 20.20 7.55
CA ARG A 884 -23.98 19.27 6.72
C ARG A 884 -24.80 18.05 6.28
N PRO A 885 -24.55 17.52 5.07
CA PRO A 885 -25.30 16.37 4.54
C PRO A 885 -25.00 15.13 5.37
N VAL A 886 -26.05 14.38 5.71
CA VAL A 886 -25.91 13.12 6.45
C VAL A 886 -25.94 11.94 5.49
N THR A 887 -25.04 10.99 5.73
CA THR A 887 -24.91 9.70 5.05
C THR A 887 -25.21 8.57 6.05
N HIS A 888 -25.53 7.37 5.56
CA HIS A 888 -25.84 6.23 6.44
C HIS A 888 -25.37 4.89 5.86
N ASN A 889 -25.11 3.91 6.72
CA ASN A 889 -24.72 2.54 6.33
C ASN A 889 -25.91 1.55 6.20
N ALA A 890 -27.15 2.05 6.14
CA ALA A 890 -28.36 1.23 6.14
C ALA A 890 -28.41 0.20 4.98
N PRO A 891 -28.83 -1.06 5.25
CA PRO A 891 -28.92 -2.09 4.22
C PRO A 891 -30.09 -1.83 3.25
N ALA A 892 -30.08 -2.52 2.09
CA ALA A 892 -31.18 -2.51 1.13
C ALA A 892 -32.46 -3.17 1.69
N VAL A 893 -32.29 -4.23 2.49
CA VAL A 893 -33.34 -4.92 3.23
C VAL A 893 -32.89 -5.03 4.69
N PHE A 894 -33.76 -4.61 5.60
CA PHE A 894 -33.59 -4.77 7.03
C PHE A 894 -34.10 -6.17 7.43
N PRO A 895 -33.26 -7.08 7.94
CA PRO A 895 -33.70 -8.40 8.38
C PRO A 895 -34.51 -8.33 9.69
N LEU A 896 -35.19 -9.42 10.06
CA LEU A 896 -35.87 -9.54 11.35
C LEU A 896 -34.90 -9.31 12.53
N GLY A 897 -35.38 -8.61 13.55
CA GLY A 897 -34.62 -8.16 14.71
C GLY A 897 -34.14 -6.70 14.61
N ILE A 898 -33.22 -6.33 15.51
CA ILE A 898 -32.71 -4.95 15.62
C ILE A 898 -31.53 -4.75 14.68
N THR A 899 -31.69 -3.86 13.70
CA THR A 899 -30.60 -3.33 12.88
C THR A 899 -30.20 -1.95 13.39
N THR A 900 -28.92 -1.77 13.75
CA THR A 900 -28.36 -0.45 14.04
C THR A 900 -27.89 0.22 12.76
N VAL A 901 -28.31 1.47 12.54
CA VAL A 901 -27.85 2.32 11.45
C VAL A 901 -26.93 3.40 12.01
N ASN A 902 -25.72 3.48 11.47
CA ASN A 902 -24.78 4.56 11.72
C ASN A 902 -25.06 5.69 10.73
N PHE A 903 -25.16 6.90 11.25
CA PHE A 903 -25.32 8.14 10.51
C PHE A 903 -24.03 8.97 10.64
N SER A 904 -23.51 9.46 9.53
CA SER A 904 -22.23 10.18 9.46
C SER A 904 -22.34 11.46 8.64
N ALA A 905 -21.69 12.52 9.09
CA ALA A 905 -21.55 13.77 8.35
C ALA A 905 -20.13 14.34 8.51
N THR A 906 -19.63 14.95 7.45
CA THR A 906 -18.28 15.51 7.36
C THR A 906 -18.38 16.99 6.97
N ASP A 907 -17.53 17.84 7.54
CA ASP A 907 -17.43 19.27 7.20
C ASP A 907 -16.49 19.53 5.99
N LEU A 908 -16.25 20.79 5.67
CA LEU A 908 -15.31 21.22 4.63
C LEU A 908 -13.84 21.15 5.05
N SER A 909 -13.56 20.90 6.34
CA SER A 909 -12.22 20.69 6.93
C SER A 909 -11.88 19.20 7.13
N ALA A 910 -12.75 18.30 6.65
CA ALA A 910 -12.72 16.84 6.76
C ALA A 910 -12.96 16.24 8.18
N ASN A 911 -13.33 17.03 9.19
CA ASN A 911 -13.72 16.44 10.49
C ASN A 911 -15.07 15.72 10.32
N THR A 912 -15.20 14.53 10.92
CA THR A 912 -16.36 13.65 10.71
C THR A 912 -17.07 13.31 12.02
N GLY A 913 -18.33 13.72 12.13
CA GLY A 913 -19.21 13.36 13.23
C GLY A 913 -20.02 12.10 12.92
N GLN A 914 -20.40 11.35 13.96
CA GLN A 914 -21.22 10.14 13.84
C GLN A 914 -22.26 10.03 14.97
N ALA A 915 -23.40 9.43 14.66
CA ALA A 915 -24.42 9.03 15.61
C ALA A 915 -25.12 7.73 15.16
N GLN A 916 -25.96 7.13 16.01
CA GLN A 916 -26.63 5.86 15.74
C GLN A 916 -28.12 5.91 16.10
N ALA A 917 -28.93 5.19 15.34
CA ALA A 917 -30.31 4.85 15.69
C ALA A 917 -30.69 3.47 15.14
N THR A 918 -31.76 2.87 15.66
CA THR A 918 -32.12 1.48 15.34
C THR A 918 -33.48 1.34 14.65
N VAL A 919 -33.54 0.38 13.73
CA VAL A 919 -34.78 -0.12 13.12
C VAL A 919 -34.96 -1.55 13.60
N ASN A 920 -36.07 -1.83 14.29
CA ASN A 920 -36.44 -3.16 14.74
C ASN A 920 -37.50 -3.75 13.81
N ILE A 921 -37.17 -4.79 13.05
CA ILE A 921 -38.14 -5.50 12.21
C ILE A 921 -38.71 -6.67 12.99
N THR A 922 -40.03 -6.67 13.17
CA THR A 922 -40.74 -7.71 13.91
C THR A 922 -41.81 -8.32 13.03
N ASP A 923 -42.02 -9.63 13.12
CA ASP A 923 -43.28 -10.19 12.65
C ASP A 923 -44.45 -9.65 13.52
N GLN A 924 -45.57 -9.34 12.86
CA GLN A 924 -46.80 -8.78 13.43
C GLN A 924 -48.05 -9.31 12.70
N THR A 925 -47.91 -10.29 11.80
CA THR A 925 -49.01 -10.81 10.98
C THR A 925 -49.61 -12.05 11.63
N PRO A 926 -50.93 -12.11 11.90
CA PRO A 926 -51.56 -13.35 12.32
C PRO A 926 -51.74 -14.33 11.14
N PRO A 927 -51.35 -15.61 11.28
CA PRO A 927 -51.53 -16.60 10.23
C PRO A 927 -53.00 -16.79 9.81
N VAL A 928 -53.20 -17.11 8.53
CA VAL A 928 -54.54 -17.30 7.94
C VAL A 928 -54.83 -18.78 7.76
N ILE A 929 -55.90 -19.27 8.40
CA ILE A 929 -56.40 -20.64 8.26
C ILE A 929 -57.47 -20.70 7.17
N SER A 930 -57.38 -21.68 6.27
CA SER A 930 -58.40 -21.99 5.26
C SER A 930 -58.83 -23.46 5.38
N LEU A 931 -60.14 -23.71 5.46
CA LEU A 931 -60.68 -25.07 5.56
C LEU A 931 -60.80 -25.73 4.19
N ALA A 932 -60.33 -26.98 4.07
CA ALA A 932 -60.46 -27.77 2.86
C ALA A 932 -61.90 -28.33 2.72
N GLY A 933 -62.86 -27.48 2.34
CA GLY A 933 -64.28 -27.84 2.25
C GLY A 933 -65.12 -27.40 3.45
N GLY A 934 -66.44 -27.46 3.31
CA GLY A 934 -67.40 -26.84 4.24
C GLY A 934 -67.87 -27.72 5.41
N ALA A 935 -69.13 -27.48 5.81
CA ALA A 935 -69.87 -28.34 6.74
C ALA A 935 -70.21 -29.69 6.10
N MET A 936 -70.43 -30.71 6.94
CA MET A 936 -70.70 -32.09 6.49
C MET A 936 -71.92 -32.69 7.19
N THR A 937 -72.51 -33.70 6.56
CA THR A 937 -73.63 -34.48 7.11
C THR A 937 -73.35 -35.96 6.90
N LEU A 938 -73.53 -36.75 7.95
CA LEU A 938 -73.22 -38.18 8.05
C LEU A 938 -74.39 -38.88 8.72
N ASN A 939 -74.66 -40.13 8.36
CA ASN A 939 -75.61 -40.97 9.07
C ASN A 939 -74.91 -41.69 10.25
N VAL A 940 -75.66 -42.20 11.22
CA VAL A 940 -75.08 -43.00 12.32
C VAL A 940 -74.31 -44.20 11.76
N GLY A 941 -73.04 -44.31 12.13
CA GLY A 941 -72.12 -45.36 11.68
C GLY A 941 -71.31 -45.05 10.42
N ASP A 942 -71.56 -43.94 9.72
CA ASP A 942 -70.73 -43.52 8.58
C ASP A 942 -69.30 -43.18 9.02
N VAL A 943 -68.31 -43.50 8.17
CA VAL A 943 -66.88 -43.24 8.47
C VAL A 943 -66.57 -41.74 8.33
N PHE A 944 -66.34 -41.06 9.45
CA PHE A 944 -65.82 -39.70 9.43
C PHE A 944 -64.30 -39.68 9.14
N ILE A 945 -63.92 -38.92 8.12
CA ILE A 945 -62.55 -38.48 7.84
C ILE A 945 -62.57 -36.96 7.78
N ASP A 946 -61.67 -36.28 8.48
CA ASP A 946 -61.55 -34.81 8.38
C ASP A 946 -60.79 -34.42 7.10
N PRO A 947 -61.38 -33.61 6.19
CA PRO A 947 -60.65 -33.04 5.05
C PRO A 947 -59.49 -32.10 5.46
N GLY A 948 -59.46 -31.63 6.71
CA GLY A 948 -58.41 -30.76 7.24
C GLY A 948 -58.48 -29.31 6.75
N SER A 949 -57.32 -28.64 6.82
CA SER A 949 -57.14 -27.20 6.58
C SER A 949 -55.71 -26.88 6.11
N SER A 950 -55.53 -25.80 5.35
CA SER A 950 -54.22 -25.19 5.09
C SER A 950 -54.02 -23.93 5.94
N VAL A 951 -52.77 -23.62 6.27
CA VAL A 951 -52.37 -22.36 6.89
C VAL A 951 -51.40 -21.63 5.97
N SER A 952 -51.50 -20.30 5.90
CA SER A 952 -50.54 -19.43 5.21
C SER A 952 -50.22 -18.22 6.07
N ASP A 953 -48.95 -17.86 6.11
CA ASP A 953 -48.44 -16.64 6.72
C ASP A 953 -47.40 -15.97 5.79
N ASN A 954 -46.94 -14.75 6.07
CA ASN A 954 -45.92 -14.06 5.25
C ASN A 954 -44.48 -14.25 5.77
N VAL A 955 -44.29 -14.54 7.05
CA VAL A 955 -42.98 -14.84 7.66
C VAL A 955 -42.83 -16.34 7.86
N ASP A 956 -43.82 -17.00 8.48
CA ASP A 956 -43.70 -18.40 8.88
C ASP A 956 -44.20 -19.40 7.83
N VAL A 957 -43.44 -20.48 7.63
CA VAL A 957 -43.73 -21.51 6.61
C VAL A 957 -43.95 -22.88 7.25
N GLY A 958 -44.87 -23.65 6.67
CA GLY A 958 -45.16 -25.02 7.15
C GLY A 958 -46.03 -25.10 8.41
N LEU A 959 -46.68 -24.00 8.81
CA LEU A 959 -47.65 -23.97 9.90
C LEU A 959 -48.80 -24.97 9.66
N VAL A 960 -49.24 -25.65 10.72
CA VAL A 960 -50.34 -26.62 10.71
C VAL A 960 -51.32 -26.28 11.81
N ALA A 961 -52.60 -26.10 11.48
CA ALA A 961 -53.62 -25.79 12.47
C ALA A 961 -53.88 -26.97 13.42
N THR A 962 -53.97 -26.68 14.71
CA THR A 962 -54.41 -27.65 15.72
C THR A 962 -55.92 -27.81 15.62
N VAL A 963 -56.40 -29.05 15.55
CA VAL A 963 -57.83 -29.39 15.51
C VAL A 963 -58.31 -29.71 16.92
N ILE A 964 -59.30 -28.96 17.39
CA ILE A 964 -59.89 -29.09 18.73
C ILE A 964 -61.36 -29.51 18.59
N GLY A 965 -61.71 -30.62 19.26
CA GLY A 965 -63.03 -31.25 19.19
C GLY A 965 -62.97 -32.66 18.63
N ASN A 966 -64.08 -33.37 18.66
CA ASN A 966 -64.23 -34.71 18.11
C ASN A 966 -65.66 -34.91 17.55
N VAL A 967 -65.79 -35.83 16.59
CA VAL A 967 -67.07 -36.26 16.03
C VAL A 967 -67.36 -37.68 16.53
N ASN A 968 -68.50 -37.89 17.18
CA ASN A 968 -68.94 -39.24 17.55
C ASN A 968 -70.03 -39.72 16.58
N ILE A 969 -69.60 -40.49 15.57
CA ILE A 969 -70.45 -41.07 14.53
C ILE A 969 -71.52 -42.06 15.04
N ALA A 970 -71.49 -42.44 16.32
CA ALA A 970 -72.47 -43.33 16.93
C ALA A 970 -73.67 -42.61 17.60
N ILE A 971 -73.68 -41.27 17.66
CA ILE A 971 -74.73 -40.50 18.34
C ILE A 971 -75.19 -39.33 17.45
N PRO A 972 -76.48 -39.24 17.08
CA PRO A 972 -77.05 -38.10 16.36
C PRO A 972 -76.86 -36.79 17.12
N ALA A 973 -76.07 -35.87 16.56
CA ALA A 973 -75.78 -34.54 17.11
C ALA A 973 -75.06 -33.66 16.08
N ILE A 974 -74.95 -32.36 16.37
CA ILE A 974 -74.05 -31.45 15.65
C ILE A 974 -72.75 -31.34 16.42
N TYR A 975 -71.67 -31.86 15.84
CA TYR A 975 -70.30 -31.73 16.35
C TYR A 975 -69.62 -30.52 15.71
N ILE A 976 -68.76 -29.84 16.46
CA ILE A 976 -67.99 -28.68 15.97
C ILE A 976 -66.50 -28.96 16.19
N LEU A 977 -65.74 -28.93 15.11
CA LEU A 977 -64.28 -28.92 15.13
C LEU A 977 -63.80 -27.47 14.99
N SER A 978 -62.86 -27.07 15.83
CA SER A 978 -62.25 -25.73 15.81
C SER A 978 -60.78 -25.83 15.42
N TYR A 979 -60.33 -24.97 14.52
CA TYR A 979 -58.98 -24.97 13.96
C TYR A 979 -58.29 -23.67 14.40
N ASN A 980 -57.19 -23.78 15.14
CA ASN A 980 -56.41 -22.64 15.61
C ASN A 980 -54.89 -22.86 15.47
N ILE A 981 -54.14 -21.76 15.41
CA ILE A 981 -52.68 -21.76 15.37
C ILE A 981 -52.16 -20.39 15.85
N SER A 982 -50.87 -20.32 16.15
CA SER A 982 -50.10 -19.07 16.28
C SER A 982 -48.76 -19.28 15.61
N ASP A 983 -48.18 -18.22 15.07
CA ASP A 983 -46.80 -18.22 14.53
C ASP A 983 -45.74 -18.31 15.66
N ALA A 984 -44.47 -18.28 15.28
CA ALA A 984 -43.33 -18.25 16.18
C ALA A 984 -43.14 -16.92 16.94
N ALA A 985 -43.73 -15.82 16.47
CA ALA A 985 -43.73 -14.51 17.16
C ALA A 985 -44.85 -14.39 18.21
N GLY A 986 -45.86 -15.26 18.14
CA GLY A 986 -47.02 -15.33 19.03
C GLY A 986 -48.29 -14.65 18.49
N ASN A 987 -48.37 -14.25 17.21
CA ASN A 987 -49.63 -13.71 16.68
C ASN A 987 -50.62 -14.87 16.44
N ALA A 988 -51.83 -14.73 16.97
CA ALA A 988 -52.82 -15.80 16.96
C ALA A 988 -53.79 -15.70 15.78
N ALA A 989 -53.87 -16.78 14.98
CA ALA A 989 -54.80 -16.88 13.88
C ALA A 989 -56.26 -16.77 14.33
N ILE A 990 -57.11 -16.16 13.48
CA ILE A 990 -58.57 -16.19 13.69
C ILE A 990 -59.03 -17.64 13.62
N THR A 991 -59.62 -18.14 14.72
CA THR A 991 -60.10 -19.52 14.81
C THR A 991 -61.25 -19.75 13.84
N VAL A 992 -61.14 -20.81 13.02
CA VAL A 992 -62.17 -21.21 12.04
C VAL A 992 -62.82 -22.51 12.50
N THR A 993 -64.10 -22.72 12.21
CA THR A 993 -64.87 -23.88 12.71
C THR A 993 -65.57 -24.65 11.60
N ARG A 994 -65.59 -25.99 11.71
CA ARG A 994 -66.30 -26.93 10.84
C ARG A 994 -67.39 -27.64 11.63
N SER A 995 -68.64 -27.57 11.15
CA SER A 995 -69.76 -28.34 11.69
C SER A 995 -69.89 -29.69 10.98
N VAL A 996 -70.09 -30.75 11.76
CA VAL A 996 -70.36 -32.11 11.27
C VAL A 996 -71.66 -32.59 11.92
N ILE A 997 -72.70 -32.75 11.11
CA ILE A 997 -74.00 -33.21 11.56
C ILE A 997 -74.03 -34.74 11.43
N VAL A 998 -74.21 -35.44 12.54
CA VAL A 998 -74.57 -36.87 12.54
C VAL A 998 -76.08 -36.96 12.70
N GLN A 999 -76.75 -37.65 11.78
CA GLN A 999 -78.21 -37.83 11.76
C GLN A 999 -78.57 -39.31 11.78
N ASP A 1000 -79.79 -39.63 12.18
CA ASP A 1000 -80.36 -40.97 12.00
C ASP A 1000 -81.51 -40.93 11.00
N ASN A 1001 -81.49 -41.88 10.07
CA ASN A 1001 -82.35 -41.99 8.90
C ASN A 1001 -82.79 -43.46 8.68
N ALA A 1002 -82.60 -44.33 9.69
CA ALA A 1002 -83.19 -45.66 9.72
C ALA A 1002 -84.63 -45.58 10.23
N ALA A 1003 -85.51 -46.47 9.79
CA ALA A 1003 -86.88 -46.55 10.30
C ALA A 1003 -87.04 -47.76 11.23
N PRO A 1004 -87.78 -47.66 12.36
CA PRO A 1004 -87.96 -48.77 13.29
C PRO A 1004 -88.47 -50.05 12.62
N VAL A 1005 -87.81 -51.18 12.89
CA VAL A 1005 -88.25 -52.48 12.40
C VAL A 1005 -89.42 -52.95 13.25
N VAL A 1006 -90.63 -52.92 12.67
CA VAL A 1006 -91.86 -53.41 13.31
C VAL A 1006 -91.99 -54.91 13.08
N THR A 1007 -92.07 -55.68 14.16
CA THR A 1007 -92.40 -57.11 14.16
C THR A 1007 -93.88 -57.27 14.55
N PRO A 1008 -94.75 -57.72 13.63
CA PRO A 1008 -96.17 -57.88 13.91
C PRO A 1008 -96.43 -59.21 14.67
N PRO A 1009 -97.57 -59.32 15.38
CA PRO A 1009 -97.99 -60.55 16.03
C PRO A 1009 -98.38 -61.64 15.01
N ALA A 1010 -98.46 -62.89 15.45
CA ALA A 1010 -99.01 -63.97 14.63
C ALA A 1010 -100.53 -63.78 14.43
N ASN A 1011 -101.03 -64.11 13.23
CA ASN A 1011 -102.47 -64.04 12.91
C ASN A 1011 -103.30 -64.94 13.85
N ILE A 1012 -104.51 -64.52 14.20
CA ILE A 1012 -105.40 -65.26 15.12
C ILE A 1012 -106.80 -65.49 14.52
N ASN A 1013 -107.44 -66.58 14.96
CA ASN A 1013 -108.87 -66.84 14.75
C ASN A 1013 -109.61 -66.70 16.09
N VAL A 1014 -110.79 -66.07 16.08
CA VAL A 1014 -111.64 -65.88 17.26
C VAL A 1014 -113.10 -66.09 16.90
N GLU A 1015 -113.90 -66.59 17.84
CA GLU A 1015 -115.35 -66.76 17.63
C GLU A 1015 -116.08 -65.42 17.63
N ALA A 1016 -117.15 -65.35 16.84
CA ALA A 1016 -118.09 -64.22 16.82
C ALA A 1016 -118.86 -64.17 18.15
N THR A 1017 -118.87 -63.01 18.83
CA THR A 1017 -119.70 -62.83 20.03
C THR A 1017 -121.15 -62.54 19.72
N ASP A 1018 -121.42 -61.86 18.60
CA ASP A 1018 -122.76 -61.68 18.02
C ASP A 1018 -122.68 -61.41 16.50
N ALA A 1019 -123.81 -61.03 15.89
CA ALA A 1019 -123.90 -60.73 14.46
C ALA A 1019 -123.16 -59.46 14.00
N ALA A 1020 -122.70 -58.60 14.93
CA ALA A 1020 -121.80 -57.48 14.63
C ALA A 1020 -120.31 -57.89 14.72
N GLY A 1021 -120.01 -59.08 15.24
CA GLY A 1021 -118.68 -59.68 15.31
C GLY A 1021 -118.15 -59.78 16.74
N THR A 1022 -116.90 -59.34 16.95
CA THR A 1022 -116.16 -59.54 18.22
C THR A 1022 -115.42 -58.27 18.64
N ALA A 1023 -115.72 -57.75 19.83
CA ALA A 1023 -115.08 -56.54 20.35
C ALA A 1023 -113.57 -56.72 20.60
N ASN A 1024 -112.77 -55.69 20.35
CA ASN A 1024 -111.31 -55.75 20.54
C ASN A 1024 -110.86 -55.85 22.01
N SER A 1025 -111.81 -55.70 22.95
CA SER A 1025 -111.67 -55.97 24.38
C SER A 1025 -111.70 -57.46 24.74
N ILE A 1026 -112.03 -58.36 23.80
CA ILE A 1026 -111.95 -59.81 24.02
C ILE A 1026 -110.48 -60.22 24.16
N VAL A 1027 -110.17 -61.01 25.19
CA VAL A 1027 -108.81 -61.31 25.68
C VAL A 1027 -107.86 -61.76 24.58
N ALA A 1028 -108.30 -62.61 23.64
CA ALA A 1028 -107.47 -63.07 22.53
C ALA A 1028 -107.08 -61.95 21.55
N ILE A 1029 -108.03 -61.08 21.18
CA ILE A 1029 -107.78 -59.94 20.30
C ILE A 1029 -106.94 -58.88 21.03
N ASN A 1030 -107.24 -58.62 22.30
CA ASN A 1030 -106.49 -57.68 23.11
C ASN A 1030 -105.03 -58.13 23.31
N ALA A 1031 -104.78 -59.43 23.51
CA ALA A 1031 -103.43 -59.98 23.56
C ALA A 1031 -102.69 -59.85 22.23
N PHE A 1032 -103.35 -60.12 21.09
CA PHE A 1032 -102.79 -59.91 19.74
C PHE A 1032 -102.38 -58.45 19.51
N LEU A 1033 -103.25 -57.49 19.82
CA LEU A 1033 -102.99 -56.06 19.62
C LEU A 1033 -101.82 -55.54 20.47
N ASN A 1034 -101.61 -56.10 21.67
CA ASN A 1034 -100.49 -55.75 22.56
C ASN A 1034 -99.21 -56.57 22.30
N ALA A 1035 -99.21 -57.53 21.37
CA ALA A 1035 -98.07 -58.43 21.11
C ALA A 1035 -97.13 -57.96 19.99
N ALA A 1036 -97.43 -56.86 19.30
CA ALA A 1036 -96.53 -56.25 18.34
C ALA A 1036 -95.33 -55.58 19.04
N THR A 1037 -94.14 -55.66 18.46
CA THR A 1037 -92.94 -54.99 18.96
C THR A 1037 -92.26 -54.22 17.84
N ALA A 1038 -91.59 -53.11 18.17
CA ALA A 1038 -90.70 -52.44 17.23
C ALA A 1038 -89.35 -52.17 17.89
N THR A 1039 -88.28 -52.23 17.10
CA THR A 1039 -86.93 -51.87 17.53
C THR A 1039 -86.23 -51.12 16.41
N ASP A 1040 -85.65 -49.98 16.74
CA ASP A 1040 -84.64 -49.35 15.91
C ASP A 1040 -83.21 -49.71 16.38
N ALA A 1041 -82.22 -49.61 15.49
CA ALA A 1041 -80.82 -49.95 15.74
C ALA A 1041 -80.01 -48.88 16.50
N VAL A 1042 -80.32 -47.59 16.29
CA VAL A 1042 -79.76 -46.45 17.04
C VAL A 1042 -80.56 -46.25 18.31
N ASP A 1043 -81.89 -46.32 18.16
CA ASP A 1043 -82.84 -45.72 19.09
C ASP A 1043 -83.43 -46.75 20.09
N GLY A 1044 -83.37 -48.04 19.76
CA GLY A 1044 -83.81 -49.16 20.60
C GLY A 1044 -85.32 -49.47 20.48
N PRO A 1045 -85.92 -50.16 21.48
CA PRO A 1045 -87.35 -50.53 21.43
C PRO A 1045 -88.27 -49.31 21.30
N ARG A 1046 -89.18 -49.31 20.31
CA ARG A 1046 -90.09 -48.20 20.02
C ARG A 1046 -91.56 -48.59 20.24
N PRO A 1047 -92.41 -47.67 20.71
CA PRO A 1047 -93.81 -47.95 20.99
C PRO A 1047 -94.56 -48.23 19.68
N VAL A 1048 -95.34 -49.31 19.66
CA VAL A 1048 -96.15 -49.69 18.50
C VAL A 1048 -97.58 -49.16 18.66
N THR A 1049 -98.10 -48.58 17.58
CA THR A 1049 -99.50 -48.16 17.43
C THR A 1049 -100.19 -49.04 16.38
N HIS A 1050 -101.52 -49.11 16.38
CA HIS A 1050 -102.27 -49.92 15.41
C HIS A 1050 -103.54 -49.24 14.91
N ASP A 1051 -103.99 -49.59 13.70
CA ASP A 1051 -105.24 -49.11 13.07
C ASP A 1051 -106.51 -49.92 13.43
N ALA A 1052 -106.37 -50.93 14.30
CA ALA A 1052 -107.42 -51.91 14.59
C ALA A 1052 -108.78 -51.31 15.01
N PRO A 1053 -109.90 -51.86 14.50
CA PRO A 1053 -111.24 -51.38 14.84
C PRO A 1053 -111.66 -51.72 16.28
N ALA A 1054 -112.66 -51.00 16.79
CA ALA A 1054 -113.28 -51.27 18.10
C ALA A 1054 -114.01 -52.63 18.15
N VAL A 1055 -114.58 -53.05 17.03
CA VAL A 1055 -115.23 -54.36 16.82
C VAL A 1055 -114.70 -54.94 15.52
N PHE A 1056 -114.24 -56.19 15.57
CA PHE A 1056 -113.81 -56.97 14.43
C PHE A 1056 -115.04 -57.67 13.83
N PRO A 1057 -115.44 -57.36 12.58
CA PRO A 1057 -116.57 -58.02 11.93
C PRO A 1057 -116.23 -59.48 11.54
N LEU A 1058 -117.26 -60.28 11.25
CA LEU A 1058 -117.13 -61.62 10.67
C LEU A 1058 -116.23 -61.61 9.41
N GLY A 1059 -115.30 -62.56 9.34
CA GLY A 1059 -114.26 -62.65 8.31
C GLY A 1059 -112.90 -62.12 8.75
N ILE A 1060 -112.00 -61.92 7.78
CA ILE A 1060 -110.60 -61.50 8.02
C ILE A 1060 -110.51 -59.98 8.05
N THR A 1061 -110.02 -59.43 9.17
CA THR A 1061 -109.58 -58.04 9.31
C THR A 1061 -108.07 -57.98 9.35
N THR A 1062 -107.45 -57.14 8.51
CA THR A 1062 -106.02 -56.81 8.61
C THR A 1062 -105.83 -55.63 9.56
N VAL A 1063 -104.77 -55.70 10.37
CA VAL A 1063 -104.33 -54.64 11.27
C VAL A 1063 -102.91 -54.22 10.87
N THR A 1064 -102.71 -52.92 10.65
CA THR A 1064 -101.41 -52.29 10.42
C THR A 1064 -100.85 -51.77 11.73
N PHE A 1065 -99.65 -52.24 12.05
CA PHE A 1065 -98.85 -51.83 13.20
C PHE A 1065 -97.78 -50.84 12.73
N SER A 1066 -97.65 -49.70 13.41
CA SER A 1066 -96.73 -48.60 13.04
C SER A 1066 -95.90 -48.15 14.24
N ALA A 1067 -94.62 -47.85 14.03
CA ALA A 1067 -93.75 -47.24 15.02
C ALA A 1067 -92.86 -46.16 14.38
N THR A 1068 -92.64 -45.07 15.11
CA THR A 1068 -91.76 -43.95 14.74
C THR A 1068 -90.62 -43.87 15.76
N ASP A 1069 -89.42 -43.52 15.30
CA ASP A 1069 -88.25 -43.25 16.15
C ASP A 1069 -88.31 -41.84 16.76
N LEU A 1070 -87.22 -41.39 17.40
CA LEU A 1070 -87.05 -40.03 17.90
C LEU A 1070 -86.58 -39.03 16.83
N SER A 1071 -86.17 -39.52 15.65
CA SER A 1071 -85.67 -38.74 14.51
C SER A 1071 -86.78 -38.34 13.52
N GLY A 1072 -87.94 -39.01 13.57
CA GLY A 1072 -89.10 -38.84 12.70
C GLY A 1072 -89.32 -39.97 11.67
N ASN A 1073 -88.42 -40.95 11.57
CA ASN A 1073 -88.52 -42.05 10.63
C ASN A 1073 -89.56 -43.08 11.11
N THR A 1074 -90.40 -43.59 10.20
CA THR A 1074 -91.56 -44.44 10.56
C THR A 1074 -91.53 -45.77 9.80
N GLY A 1075 -91.61 -46.87 10.53
CA GLY A 1075 -91.74 -48.24 10.00
C GLY A 1075 -93.13 -48.84 10.25
N GLN A 1076 -93.52 -49.82 9.45
CA GLN A 1076 -94.83 -50.48 9.51
C GLN A 1076 -94.77 -51.98 9.21
N ALA A 1077 -95.70 -52.75 9.78
CA ALA A 1077 -95.95 -54.15 9.46
C ALA A 1077 -97.44 -54.52 9.65
N GLN A 1078 -97.87 -55.71 9.21
CA GLN A 1078 -99.28 -56.13 9.25
C GLN A 1078 -99.47 -57.56 9.77
N ALA A 1079 -100.61 -57.81 10.43
CA ALA A 1079 -101.12 -59.13 10.80
C ALA A 1079 -102.65 -59.13 10.77
N THR A 1080 -103.29 -60.30 10.88
CA THR A 1080 -104.75 -60.45 10.70
C THR A 1080 -105.47 -61.14 11.86
N VAL A 1081 -106.74 -60.77 12.03
CA VAL A 1081 -107.70 -61.39 12.95
C VAL A 1081 -108.88 -61.90 12.12
N ASN A 1082 -109.22 -63.17 12.25
CA ASN A 1082 -110.33 -63.80 11.53
C ASN A 1082 -111.47 -64.19 12.48
N ILE A 1083 -112.66 -63.62 12.28
CA ILE A 1083 -113.83 -63.84 13.14
C ILE A 1083 -114.81 -64.83 12.48
N THR A 1084 -115.24 -65.85 13.22
CA THR A 1084 -116.12 -66.93 12.70
C THR A 1084 -117.28 -67.26 13.63
N ASP A 1085 -118.49 -67.40 13.08
CA ASP A 1085 -119.64 -68.02 13.76
C ASP A 1085 -119.48 -69.55 13.83
N GLN A 1086 -119.93 -70.15 14.93
CA GLN A 1086 -119.91 -71.59 15.20
C GLN A 1086 -121.21 -72.10 15.88
N THR A 1087 -122.29 -71.31 15.88
CA THR A 1087 -123.51 -71.59 16.66
C THR A 1087 -124.61 -72.37 15.89
N PRO A 1088 -125.12 -73.52 16.40
CA PRO A 1088 -126.21 -74.26 15.76
C PRO A 1088 -127.63 -73.74 16.12
N PRO A 1089 -128.62 -73.80 15.20
CA PRO A 1089 -130.01 -73.38 15.45
C PRO A 1089 -130.88 -74.43 16.18
N VAL A 1090 -132.00 -73.98 16.77
CA VAL A 1090 -132.93 -74.80 17.59
C VAL A 1090 -134.40 -74.54 17.19
N ILE A 1091 -135.26 -75.56 17.31
CA ILE A 1091 -136.71 -75.53 16.98
C ILE A 1091 -137.54 -76.06 18.17
N SER A 1092 -138.78 -75.59 18.36
CA SER A 1092 -139.72 -76.09 19.36
C SER A 1092 -141.16 -76.18 18.81
N LEU A 1093 -142.01 -77.02 19.42
CA LEU A 1093 -143.42 -77.24 19.03
C LEU A 1093 -144.38 -76.45 19.94
N ILE A 1094 -145.52 -76.04 19.39
CA ILE A 1094 -146.56 -75.26 20.11
C ILE A 1094 -147.78 -76.15 20.37
N GLY A 1095 -147.64 -77.11 21.29
CA GLY A 1095 -148.71 -78.03 21.66
C GLY A 1095 -148.31 -79.00 22.77
N ALA A 1096 -149.28 -79.66 23.39
CA ALA A 1096 -149.01 -80.76 24.33
C ALA A 1096 -148.60 -82.01 23.55
N SER A 1097 -147.58 -82.73 24.02
CA SER A 1097 -147.03 -83.93 23.34
C SER A 1097 -147.95 -85.16 23.36
N SER A 1098 -149.16 -85.05 23.93
CA SER A 1098 -150.22 -86.05 23.83
C SER A 1098 -151.59 -85.42 24.08
N MET A 1099 -152.63 -86.02 23.50
CA MET A 1099 -154.04 -85.67 23.68
C MET A 1099 -154.85 -86.97 23.89
N THR A 1100 -155.97 -86.89 24.60
CA THR A 1100 -156.97 -87.97 24.69
C THR A 1100 -158.29 -87.47 24.11
N LEU A 1101 -158.91 -88.29 23.26
CA LEU A 1101 -160.17 -88.02 22.56
C LEU A 1101 -161.15 -89.15 22.87
N ASN A 1102 -162.45 -88.87 22.83
CA ASN A 1102 -163.49 -89.87 23.03
C ASN A 1102 -163.83 -90.56 21.71
N VAL A 1103 -164.40 -91.78 21.79
CA VAL A 1103 -164.76 -92.57 20.61
C VAL A 1103 -165.94 -91.91 19.89
N GLY A 1104 -165.63 -91.17 18.83
CA GLY A 1104 -166.57 -90.38 18.04
C GLY A 1104 -166.06 -88.97 17.70
N ASP A 1105 -165.06 -88.47 18.42
CA ASP A 1105 -164.47 -87.15 18.19
C ASP A 1105 -163.63 -87.13 16.90
N ILE A 1106 -163.68 -86.01 16.17
CA ILE A 1106 -162.79 -85.72 15.04
C ILE A 1106 -161.83 -84.59 15.45
N PHE A 1107 -160.53 -84.77 15.22
CA PHE A 1107 -159.46 -83.86 15.59
C PHE A 1107 -158.69 -83.35 14.36
N SER A 1108 -158.15 -82.14 14.46
CA SER A 1108 -157.16 -81.58 13.53
C SER A 1108 -156.06 -80.86 14.31
N ASP A 1109 -154.81 -81.03 13.89
CA ASP A 1109 -153.64 -80.44 14.52
C ASP A 1109 -153.55 -78.91 14.26
N PRO A 1110 -153.04 -78.07 15.18
CA PRO A 1110 -152.92 -76.62 15.02
C PRO A 1110 -151.78 -76.13 14.10
#